data_AF-Q4DSC9-F1
#
_entry.id   AF-Q4DSC9-F1
#
_cell.length_a   1.000
_cell.length_b   1.000
_cell.length_c   1.000
_cell.angle_alpha   90.00
_cell.angle_beta   90.00
_cell.angle_gamma   90.00
#
_symmetry.space_group_name_H-M   'P 1'
#
loop_
_entity.id
_entity.type
_entity.pdbx_description
1 polymer ?
#
loop_
_entity_poly.entity_id
_entity_poly.type
_entity_poly.pdbx_seq_one_letter_code
_entity_poly.pdbx_strand_id
1 'polypeptide(L)'
;MESIPPKTRVPEDWIHPALKRQLMDRGRLSSSPKDRLELLERQRTEMESAAVRRKQLLEEKKRHLEDLDRRRQRIAEEMNEEERRLMNLRHVHERVGDQLIVQKTIGRQEFQAVSGVEGLQSSSCALRVTGIIGWGEIMSCFTADEETRERFFSKYAPLFTVNEGGSMPLKKVTEPVFFDEMCLMETEGNRCMNSACPYWHRDQLEHAKLGCMELFARAATCIKGHSSICDAASMFSRFYVLIEAAKDLAEVVRIQRDLINHVANLGWAAAILEDEESPTWEAPLLPRPIMSLEHVASLLRDSREKTLWGHMIHSNADVVVQATALFKQHADSFSWRCLMRVAGTTIDRLLWLATRGVALFPTSPFIRLSYLVALMKSGCSISDCVEVCLSSAQLISDQAAIAIFSPQETEWCEVAARYVAYMIAISCIHVARTDPEAAVGLLEAVLELPGRICLLPLALQNLNLFLVVLRKTRRLDGASALPLASISDVSFTLGDGFPCFPDNECGQLLSRHLGLIDLCVSAGIDWSLTERMRSSVHLSLMHAFSSDAQLVDQILTRSPMHSALGLAEVWVGYLRLVEQRDGTVSLISLVQSLLESCQSPLLMVHLVRFLQVHDENVETVIDNFLEDFAKSRGILLEKVPLMASTDSPGLPVDEWIPIVILYSLRLRLRERLELLLSVPLDLYCDVVELVVLLWLETIQVALLLRDDDVFRQCARQGLLLLHEPFIHYFSPVDWDFDEMVSYAHVASLMVYRAIPVLLGTSYQVTAHYRGILLELSAELHVVHPNLLSTE
;
A
#
# COMPACT_ATOMS: atom_id res chain seq x y z
N MET A 1 81.21 57.95 -89.24
CA MET A 1 80.58 59.27 -89.45
C MET A 1 79.61 59.09 -90.60
N GLU A 2 78.34 58.84 -90.30
CA GLU A 2 77.20 58.72 -91.24
C GLU A 2 75.95 58.36 -90.40
N SER A 3 74.78 58.83 -90.81
CA SER A 3 73.53 58.81 -90.03
C SER A 3 72.88 57.43 -89.92
N ILE A 4 72.29 57.19 -88.74
CA ILE A 4 71.72 55.93 -88.27
C ILE A 4 70.40 55.59 -89.02
N PRO A 5 70.20 54.34 -89.49
CA PRO A 5 69.06 53.91 -90.29
C PRO A 5 67.78 53.67 -89.46
N PRO A 6 66.57 53.69 -90.08
CA PRO A 6 65.34 53.46 -89.35
C PRO A 6 65.23 52.01 -88.86
N LYS A 7 65.28 51.85 -87.54
CA LYS A 7 64.72 50.72 -86.81
C LYS A 7 63.20 50.73 -86.98
N THR A 8 62.62 49.66 -87.51
CA THR A 8 61.45 48.93 -86.99
C THR A 8 60.92 47.98 -88.06
N ARG A 9 61.41 46.72 -88.06
CA ARG A 9 60.70 45.60 -88.68
C ARG A 9 59.55 45.25 -87.73
N VAL A 10 58.31 45.38 -88.18
CA VAL A 10 57.13 44.87 -87.45
C VAL A 10 57.32 43.35 -87.26
N PRO A 11 57.24 42.81 -86.03
CA PRO A 11 57.32 41.37 -85.79
C PRO A 11 56.24 40.64 -86.60
N GLU A 12 56.60 39.49 -87.18
CA GLU A 12 55.73 38.73 -88.08
C GLU A 12 54.39 38.30 -87.46
N ASP A 13 54.31 38.29 -86.13
CA ASP A 13 53.19 37.93 -85.27
C ASP A 13 52.14 39.04 -85.12
N TRP A 14 52.44 40.29 -85.47
CA TRP A 14 51.47 41.39 -85.49
C TRP A 14 50.70 41.51 -86.82
N ILE A 15 51.13 40.81 -87.86
CA ILE A 15 50.44 40.82 -89.15
C ILE A 15 49.27 39.83 -89.07
N HIS A 16 48.04 40.34 -89.02
CA HIS A 16 46.82 39.53 -88.97
C HIS A 16 46.90 38.36 -89.98
N PRO A 17 46.63 37.09 -89.58
CA PRO A 17 46.91 35.92 -90.41
C PRO A 17 46.29 35.98 -91.82
N ALA A 18 45.14 36.65 -91.96
CA ALA A 18 44.51 36.87 -93.25
C ALA A 18 45.32 37.81 -94.17
N LEU A 19 45.92 38.88 -93.63
CA LEU A 19 46.81 39.79 -94.37
C LEU A 19 48.14 39.12 -94.72
N LYS A 20 48.68 38.27 -93.84
CA LYS A 20 49.91 37.49 -94.11
C LYS A 20 49.70 36.51 -95.27
N ARG A 21 48.56 35.81 -95.30
CA ARG A 21 48.16 34.97 -96.45
C ARG A 21 48.01 35.79 -97.74
N GLN A 22 47.35 36.94 -97.68
CA GLN A 22 47.18 37.80 -98.85
C GLN A 22 48.52 38.33 -99.42
N LEU A 23 49.52 38.62 -98.58
CA LEU A 23 50.85 39.02 -99.05
C LEU A 23 51.58 37.87 -99.76
N MET A 24 51.47 36.64 -99.26
CA MET A 24 52.08 35.47 -99.91
C MET A 24 51.42 35.15 -101.25
N ASP A 25 50.10 35.26 -101.35
CA ASP A 25 49.37 34.99 -102.59
C ASP A 25 49.64 36.03 -103.69
N ARG A 26 49.93 37.28 -103.32
CA ARG A 26 50.28 38.35 -104.28
C ARG A 26 51.60 38.14 -105.00
N GLY A 27 52.53 37.34 -104.46
CA GLY A 27 53.83 37.07 -105.07
C GLY A 27 53.78 36.26 -106.36
N ARG A 28 52.64 35.65 -106.72
CA ARG A 28 52.52 34.74 -107.87
C ARG A 28 51.64 35.25 -109.02
N LEU A 29 51.17 36.49 -108.96
CA LEU A 29 50.18 36.98 -109.91
C LEU A 29 50.82 37.84 -111.00
N SER A 30 51.42 37.17 -111.99
CA SER A 30 51.63 37.71 -113.33
C SER A 30 50.37 37.45 -114.17
N SER A 31 49.26 38.10 -113.81
CA SER A 31 48.06 38.16 -114.63
C SER A 31 47.34 39.49 -114.40
N SER A 32 46.51 39.87 -115.36
CA SER A 32 46.16 41.27 -115.66
C SER A 32 45.39 42.00 -114.53
N PRO A 33 45.29 43.35 -114.56
CA PRO A 33 44.54 44.14 -113.57
C PRO A 33 43.09 43.70 -113.36
N LYS A 34 42.45 43.12 -114.38
CA LYS A 34 41.06 42.63 -114.33
C LYS A 34 40.91 41.43 -113.39
N ASP A 35 41.85 40.50 -113.42
CA ASP A 35 41.87 39.31 -112.55
C ASP A 35 42.01 39.70 -111.07
N ARG A 36 42.74 40.80 -110.79
CA ARG A 36 42.93 41.31 -109.41
C ARG A 36 41.64 41.93 -108.85
N LEU A 37 40.86 42.62 -109.69
CA LEU A 37 39.57 43.20 -109.29
C LEU A 37 38.54 42.10 -109.03
N GLU A 38 38.42 41.10 -109.92
CA GLU A 38 37.53 39.96 -109.72
C GLU A 38 37.88 39.17 -108.44
N LEU A 39 39.17 39.00 -108.15
CA LEU A 39 39.62 38.36 -106.91
C LEU A 39 39.18 39.17 -105.67
N LEU A 40 39.31 40.49 -105.70
CA LEU A 40 38.89 41.37 -104.58
C LEU A 40 37.37 41.39 -104.40
N GLU A 41 36.59 41.39 -105.49
CA GLU A 41 35.13 41.32 -105.42
C GLU A 41 34.65 39.98 -104.85
N ARG A 42 35.24 38.87 -105.31
CA ARG A 42 34.99 37.53 -104.75
C ARG A 42 35.32 37.50 -103.26
N GLN A 43 36.45 38.07 -102.87
CA GLN A 43 36.85 38.18 -101.46
C GLN A 43 35.89 39.03 -100.63
N ARG A 44 35.39 40.15 -101.18
CA ARG A 44 34.38 40.97 -100.50
C ARG A 44 33.09 40.18 -100.26
N THR A 45 32.60 39.45 -101.27
CA THR A 45 31.41 38.60 -101.13
C THR A 45 31.64 37.46 -100.13
N GLU A 46 32.84 36.87 -100.13
CA GLU A 46 33.24 35.87 -99.13
C GLU A 46 33.24 36.45 -97.71
N MET A 47 33.75 37.67 -97.51
CA MET A 47 33.77 38.35 -96.21
C MET A 47 32.37 38.76 -95.73
N GLU A 48 31.52 39.30 -96.61
CA GLU A 48 30.12 39.63 -96.27
C GLU A 48 29.34 38.35 -95.90
N SER A 49 29.51 37.27 -96.67
CA SER A 49 28.90 35.97 -96.34
C SER A 49 29.42 35.41 -95.01
N ALA A 50 30.72 35.61 -94.70
CA ALA A 50 31.30 35.19 -93.43
C ALA A 50 30.77 36.03 -92.24
N ALA A 51 30.53 37.32 -92.43
CA ALA A 51 29.95 38.19 -91.42
C ALA A 51 28.49 37.83 -91.12
N VAL A 52 27.67 37.57 -92.14
CA VAL A 52 26.28 37.10 -91.98
C VAL A 52 26.24 35.75 -91.26
N ARG A 53 27.06 34.78 -91.69
CA ARG A 53 27.19 33.48 -91.00
C ARG A 53 27.57 33.65 -89.53
N ARG A 54 28.52 34.55 -89.23
CA ARG A 54 28.93 34.84 -87.84
C ARG A 54 27.83 35.49 -87.02
N LYS A 55 27.02 36.38 -87.60
CA LYS A 55 25.91 37.02 -86.89
C LYS A 55 24.79 36.03 -86.56
N GLN A 56 24.42 35.15 -87.50
CA GLN A 56 23.46 34.07 -87.26
C GLN A 56 23.97 33.12 -86.16
N LEU A 57 25.25 32.75 -86.22
CA LEU A 57 25.88 31.92 -85.19
C LEU A 57 25.81 32.58 -83.81
N LEU A 58 25.97 33.91 -83.72
CA LEU A 58 25.87 34.66 -82.46
C LEU A 58 24.44 34.68 -81.89
N GLU A 59 23.43 34.85 -82.73
CA GLU A 59 22.02 34.80 -82.29
C GLU A 59 21.61 33.40 -81.83
N GLU A 60 22.04 32.36 -82.53
CA GLU A 60 21.89 30.97 -82.07
C GLU A 60 22.56 30.73 -80.72
N LYS A 61 23.79 31.23 -80.54
CA LYS A 61 24.52 31.13 -79.27
C LYS A 61 23.81 31.86 -78.12
N LYS A 62 23.18 33.02 -78.38
CA LYS A 62 22.38 33.73 -77.37
C LYS A 62 21.15 32.94 -76.94
N ARG A 63 20.37 32.38 -77.87
CA ARG A 63 19.22 31.52 -77.53
C ARG A 63 19.65 30.27 -76.76
N HIS A 64 20.76 29.67 -77.16
CA HIS A 64 21.35 28.54 -76.43
C HIS A 64 21.72 28.91 -75.00
N LEU A 65 22.20 30.14 -74.75
CA LEU A 65 22.53 30.62 -73.41
C LEU A 65 21.29 30.77 -72.54
N GLU A 66 20.19 31.32 -73.06
CA GLU A 66 18.92 31.45 -72.33
C GLU A 66 18.28 30.09 -71.99
N ASP A 67 18.37 29.11 -72.90
CA ASP A 67 17.93 27.74 -72.64
C ASP A 67 18.82 27.05 -71.59
N LEU A 68 20.13 27.32 -71.62
CA LEU A 68 21.07 26.85 -70.59
C LEU A 68 20.75 27.46 -69.22
N ASP A 69 20.41 28.74 -69.14
CA ASP A 69 20.04 29.39 -67.87
C ASP A 69 18.72 28.84 -67.30
N ARG A 70 17.70 28.62 -68.15
CA ARG A 70 16.46 27.94 -67.72
C ARG A 70 16.69 26.50 -67.28
N ARG A 71 17.61 25.79 -67.94
CA ARG A 71 18.02 24.44 -67.53
C ARG A 71 18.79 24.47 -66.21
N ARG A 72 19.64 25.46 -65.99
CA ARG A 72 20.36 25.67 -64.73
C ARG A 72 19.42 25.91 -63.56
N GLN A 73 18.37 26.72 -63.74
CA GLN A 73 17.36 26.95 -62.69
C GLN A 73 16.61 25.68 -62.31
N ARG A 74 16.15 24.88 -63.29
CA ARG A 74 15.49 23.58 -63.00
C ARG A 74 16.39 22.61 -62.26
N ILE A 75 17.66 22.49 -62.69
CA ILE A 75 18.64 21.64 -62.01
C ILE A 75 18.90 22.14 -60.58
N ALA A 76 18.92 23.45 -60.34
CA ALA A 76 19.09 24.00 -59.00
C ALA A 76 17.88 23.66 -58.08
N GLU A 77 16.65 23.67 -58.60
CA GLU A 77 15.46 23.24 -57.86
C GLU A 77 15.48 21.73 -57.55
N GLU A 78 15.84 20.90 -58.54
CA GLU A 78 16.02 19.45 -58.35
C GLU A 78 17.14 19.15 -57.34
N MET A 79 18.27 19.87 -57.40
CA MET A 79 19.36 19.75 -56.42
C MET A 79 18.90 20.14 -55.02
N ASN A 80 18.15 21.23 -54.85
CA ASN A 80 17.62 21.63 -53.54
C ASN A 80 16.66 20.59 -52.97
N GLU A 81 15.84 19.97 -53.83
CA GLU A 81 14.94 18.88 -53.43
C GLU A 81 15.71 17.61 -53.06
N GLU A 82 16.72 17.21 -53.84
CA GLU A 82 17.59 16.08 -53.53
C GLU A 82 18.46 16.30 -52.30
N GLU A 83 18.98 17.52 -52.08
CA GLU A 83 19.67 17.89 -50.84
C GLU A 83 18.74 17.78 -49.64
N ARG A 84 17.49 18.22 -49.75
CA ARG A 84 16.48 18.05 -48.69
C ARG A 84 16.19 16.57 -48.43
N ARG A 85 16.04 15.75 -49.47
CA ARG A 85 15.87 14.30 -49.34
C ARG A 85 17.09 13.63 -48.69
N LEU A 86 18.29 14.02 -49.08
CA LEU A 86 19.53 13.50 -48.50
C LEU A 86 19.68 13.89 -47.03
N MET A 87 19.35 15.13 -46.65
CA MET A 87 19.32 15.55 -45.25
C MET A 87 18.33 14.72 -44.44
N ASN A 88 17.11 14.51 -44.98
CA ASN A 88 16.11 13.66 -44.34
C ASN A 88 16.59 12.20 -44.20
N LEU A 89 17.20 11.63 -45.24
CA LEU A 89 17.74 10.26 -45.21
C LEU A 89 18.90 10.12 -44.22
N ARG A 90 19.79 11.11 -44.12
CA ARG A 90 20.87 11.12 -43.13
C ARG A 90 20.34 11.18 -41.71
N HIS A 91 19.35 12.05 -41.47
CA HIS A 91 18.67 12.13 -40.19
C HIS A 91 18.04 10.79 -39.81
N VAL A 92 17.27 10.16 -40.71
CA VAL A 92 16.70 8.82 -40.47
C VAL A 92 17.78 7.77 -40.20
N HIS A 93 18.88 7.78 -40.96
CA HIS A 93 19.99 6.84 -40.78
C HIS A 93 20.67 7.00 -39.40
N GLU A 94 20.94 8.24 -38.98
CA GLU A 94 21.50 8.54 -37.64
C GLU A 94 20.56 8.03 -36.55
N ARG A 95 19.26 8.33 -36.63
CA ARG A 95 18.26 7.87 -35.64
C ARG A 95 18.13 6.36 -35.57
N VAL A 96 18.13 5.65 -36.70
CA VAL A 96 18.15 4.17 -36.73
C VAL A 96 19.43 3.65 -36.05
N GLY A 97 20.57 4.31 -36.26
CA GLY A 97 21.83 4.01 -35.59
C GLY A 97 21.73 4.11 -34.07
N ASP A 98 21.17 5.22 -33.57
CA ASP A 98 20.93 5.44 -32.13
C ASP A 98 20.04 4.35 -31.53
N GLN A 99 18.91 4.01 -32.18
CA GLN A 99 18.01 2.96 -31.70
C GLN A 99 18.70 1.59 -31.64
N LEU A 100 19.51 1.26 -32.64
CA LEU A 100 20.28 0.01 -32.65
C LEU A 100 21.31 -0.04 -31.52
N ILE A 101 21.95 1.08 -31.18
CA ILE A 101 22.87 1.16 -30.04
C ILE A 101 22.09 0.95 -28.75
N VAL A 102 21.01 1.69 -28.52
CA VAL A 102 20.17 1.59 -27.32
C VAL A 102 19.70 0.14 -27.09
N GLN A 103 19.13 -0.52 -28.11
CA GLN A 103 18.66 -1.90 -28.01
C GLN A 103 19.78 -2.92 -27.77
N LYS A 104 20.99 -2.68 -28.30
CA LYS A 104 22.15 -3.55 -28.05
C LYS A 104 22.75 -3.36 -26.66
N THR A 105 22.68 -2.15 -26.12
CA THR A 105 23.37 -1.77 -24.87
C THR A 105 22.50 -2.01 -23.64
N ILE A 106 21.18 -1.81 -23.76
CA ILE A 106 20.22 -1.96 -22.64
C ILE A 106 19.85 -3.44 -22.39
N GLY A 107 20.28 -4.38 -23.25
CA GLY A 107 20.39 -5.79 -22.89
C GLY A 107 19.17 -6.65 -23.22
N ARG A 108 19.46 -7.95 -23.40
CA ARG A 108 18.57 -9.03 -23.85
C ARG A 108 17.69 -9.59 -22.72
N GLN A 109 17.04 -8.75 -21.93
CA GLN A 109 16.05 -9.24 -20.98
C GLN A 109 14.72 -9.41 -21.71
N GLU A 110 14.55 -10.58 -22.33
CA GLU A 110 13.20 -11.01 -22.71
C GLU A 110 12.45 -11.30 -21.40
N PHE A 111 11.43 -10.50 -21.10
CA PHE A 111 10.48 -10.81 -20.04
C PHE A 111 9.84 -12.18 -20.35
N GLN A 112 10.21 -13.20 -19.59
CA GLN A 112 9.45 -14.43 -19.53
C GLN A 112 8.28 -14.18 -18.58
N ALA A 113 7.04 -14.28 -19.09
CA ALA A 113 5.88 -14.26 -18.22
C ALA A 113 5.97 -15.44 -17.24
N VAL A 114 6.18 -15.15 -15.94
CA VAL A 114 6.27 -16.17 -14.90
C VAL A 114 4.94 -16.25 -14.14
N SER A 115 4.48 -17.48 -13.94
CA SER A 115 3.36 -17.83 -13.07
C SER A 115 3.69 -17.56 -11.60
N GLY A 116 2.83 -16.84 -10.88
CA GLY A 116 2.98 -16.65 -9.42
C GLY A 116 2.34 -15.39 -8.86
N VAL A 117 2.11 -14.37 -9.70
CA VAL A 117 1.44 -13.12 -9.31
C VAL A 117 0.01 -13.36 -8.80
N GLU A 118 -0.67 -14.39 -9.34
CA GLU A 118 -1.99 -14.84 -8.86
C GLU A 118 -1.96 -15.24 -7.37
N GLY A 119 -0.83 -15.74 -6.85
CA GLY A 119 -0.68 -16.10 -5.43
C GLY A 119 -0.62 -14.91 -4.46
N LEU A 120 -0.40 -13.68 -4.97
CA LEU A 120 -0.45 -12.46 -4.16
C LEU A 120 -1.89 -12.02 -3.88
N GLN A 121 -2.83 -12.36 -4.77
CA GLN A 121 -4.23 -11.98 -4.66
C GLN A 121 -4.94 -12.86 -3.63
N SER A 122 -5.43 -12.25 -2.55
CA SER A 122 -6.39 -12.89 -1.64
C SER A 122 -7.55 -11.93 -1.40
N SER A 123 -8.73 -12.48 -1.10
CA SER A 123 -9.90 -11.68 -0.75
C SER A 123 -9.60 -10.90 0.53
N SER A 124 -9.46 -9.58 0.42
CA SER A 124 -9.38 -8.72 1.59
C SER A 124 -10.75 -8.64 2.26
N CYS A 125 -10.78 -8.75 3.59
CA CYS A 125 -11.97 -8.49 4.36
C CYS A 125 -12.44 -7.05 4.10
N ALA A 126 -13.73 -6.88 3.81
CA ALA A 126 -14.34 -5.55 3.60
C ALA A 126 -14.36 -4.70 4.89
N LEU A 127 -14.03 -5.30 6.03
CA LEU A 127 -13.93 -4.67 7.34
C LEU A 127 -12.50 -4.71 7.86
N ARG A 128 -12.15 -3.73 8.68
CA ARG A 128 -10.89 -3.64 9.43
C ARG A 128 -11.15 -3.19 10.87
N VAL A 129 -10.13 -3.32 11.71
CA VAL A 129 -10.13 -2.91 13.12
C VAL A 129 -9.41 -1.58 13.26
N THR A 130 -9.97 -0.65 14.01
CA THR A 130 -9.32 0.61 14.42
C THR A 130 -8.16 0.36 15.39
N GLY A 131 -7.35 1.39 15.65
CA GLY A 131 -6.13 1.28 16.46
C GLY A 131 -4.94 0.58 15.78
N ILE A 132 -5.16 -0.57 15.14
CA ILE A 132 -4.15 -1.27 14.29
C ILE A 132 -3.75 -0.42 13.09
N ILE A 133 -4.75 0.22 12.47
CA ILE A 133 -4.56 1.20 11.39
C ILE A 133 -3.84 2.45 11.92
N GLY A 134 -4.08 2.78 13.19
CA GLY A 134 -3.62 4.00 13.84
C GLY A 134 -2.11 4.16 13.83
N TRP A 135 -1.32 3.08 13.82
CA TRP A 135 0.15 3.20 13.79
C TRP A 135 0.69 4.04 12.61
N GLY A 136 -0.05 4.14 11.52
CA GLY A 136 0.37 4.86 10.32
C GLY A 136 1.05 3.93 9.32
N GLU A 137 2.09 4.39 8.65
CA GLU A 137 2.88 3.54 7.75
C GLU A 137 4.01 2.85 8.51
N ILE A 138 4.14 1.54 8.27
CA ILE A 138 5.19 0.71 8.84
C ILE A 138 6.50 1.05 8.13
N MET A 139 7.48 1.56 8.87
CA MET A 139 8.79 1.87 8.31
C MET A 139 9.79 0.74 8.54
N SER A 140 10.77 0.64 7.64
CA SER A 140 11.89 -0.27 7.83
C SER A 140 12.84 0.23 8.93
N CYS A 141 13.28 -0.69 9.79
CA CYS A 141 14.39 -0.50 10.72
C CYS A 141 15.74 -0.47 9.98
N PHE A 142 15.85 -1.13 8.83
CA PHE A 142 17.11 -1.27 8.11
C PHE A 142 16.91 -0.93 6.62
N THR A 143 17.43 0.22 6.20
CA THR A 143 17.30 0.74 4.84
C THR A 143 18.47 0.28 3.95
N ALA A 144 18.30 0.42 2.63
CA ALA A 144 19.34 0.13 1.64
C ALA A 144 20.35 1.28 1.53
N ASP A 145 21.62 0.94 1.34
CA ASP A 145 22.66 1.91 1.01
C ASP A 145 22.47 2.49 -0.41
N GLU A 146 23.17 3.60 -0.69
CA GLU A 146 23.05 4.31 -1.96
C GLU A 146 23.47 3.45 -3.16
N GLU A 147 24.51 2.63 -3.02
CA GLU A 147 25.00 1.74 -4.09
C GLU A 147 23.93 0.71 -4.48
N THR A 148 23.29 0.09 -3.49
CA THR A 148 22.21 -0.87 -3.69
C THR A 148 21.01 -0.19 -4.35
N ARG A 149 20.65 1.03 -3.93
CA ARG A 149 19.57 1.82 -4.57
C ARG A 149 19.89 2.13 -6.02
N GLU A 150 21.10 2.58 -6.33
CA GLU A 150 21.52 2.88 -7.70
C GLU A 150 21.45 1.66 -8.63
N ARG A 151 21.95 0.51 -8.15
CA ARG A 151 21.86 -0.75 -8.90
C ARG A 151 20.41 -1.17 -9.13
N PHE A 152 19.55 -0.98 -8.13
CA PHE A 152 18.12 -1.32 -8.22
C PHE A 152 17.42 -0.43 -9.24
N PHE A 153 17.61 0.89 -9.19
CA PHE A 153 17.01 1.82 -10.15
C PHE A 153 17.55 1.61 -11.57
N SER A 154 18.84 1.29 -11.73
CA SER A 154 19.42 0.98 -13.03
C SER A 154 18.78 -0.25 -13.69
N LYS A 155 18.29 -1.21 -12.89
CA LYS A 155 17.65 -2.44 -13.36
C LYS A 155 16.15 -2.27 -13.57
N TYR A 156 15.42 -1.69 -12.61
CA TYR A 156 13.95 -1.67 -12.60
C TYR A 156 13.33 -0.29 -12.93
N ALA A 157 14.14 0.76 -13.02
CA ALA A 157 13.70 2.12 -13.35
C ALA A 157 14.48 2.77 -14.52
N PRO A 158 14.85 2.05 -15.60
CA PRO A 158 15.70 2.58 -16.66
C PRO A 158 15.04 3.74 -17.44
N LEU A 159 13.72 3.83 -17.40
CA LEU A 159 12.92 4.88 -18.02
C LEU A 159 12.65 6.06 -17.09
N PHE A 160 13.39 6.20 -16.00
CA PHE A 160 13.20 7.29 -15.07
C PHE A 160 14.49 8.02 -14.76
N THR A 161 14.39 9.33 -14.54
CA THR A 161 15.50 10.10 -13.98
C THR A 161 15.63 9.79 -12.50
N VAL A 162 16.87 9.61 -12.04
CA VAL A 162 17.19 9.58 -10.61
C VAL A 162 17.65 10.98 -10.23
N ASN A 163 17.13 11.55 -9.14
CA ASN A 163 17.62 12.83 -8.65
C ASN A 163 19.12 12.72 -8.29
N GLU A 164 19.91 13.72 -8.67
CA GLU A 164 21.28 13.83 -8.17
C GLU A 164 21.19 14.27 -6.70
N GLY A 165 21.45 13.34 -5.78
CA GLY A 165 21.46 13.61 -4.35
C GLY A 165 22.48 14.70 -4.02
N GLY A 166 22.00 15.90 -3.69
CA GLY A 166 22.72 16.80 -2.79
C GLY A 166 22.84 16.15 -1.41
N SER A 167 23.58 16.75 -0.49
CA SER A 167 24.04 16.12 0.75
C SER A 167 22.96 15.63 1.75
N MET A 168 21.67 15.48 1.43
CA MET A 168 20.72 14.82 2.35
C MET A 168 19.42 14.16 1.83
N PRO A 169 18.87 14.27 0.60
CA PRO A 169 17.86 13.29 0.20
C PRO A 169 18.54 12.12 -0.53
N LEU A 170 18.28 10.90 -0.05
CA LEU A 170 18.66 9.67 -0.74
C LEU A 170 18.11 9.67 -2.17
N LYS A 171 18.80 8.95 -3.08
CA LYS A 171 18.42 8.85 -4.49
C LYS A 171 16.98 8.33 -4.65
N LYS A 172 16.18 9.02 -5.45
CA LYS A 172 14.79 8.73 -5.80
C LYS A 172 14.57 8.85 -7.30
N VAL A 173 13.67 8.05 -7.80
CA VAL A 173 13.15 8.09 -9.17
C VAL A 173 12.10 9.21 -9.27
N THR A 174 12.22 10.08 -10.26
CA THR A 174 11.40 11.30 -10.41
C THR A 174 10.55 11.31 -11.68
N GLU A 175 11.11 11.73 -12.81
CA GLU A 175 10.38 11.91 -14.07
C GLU A 175 10.62 10.76 -15.03
N PRO A 176 9.63 10.35 -15.84
CA PRO A 176 9.84 9.40 -16.91
C PRO A 176 10.69 10.01 -18.04
N VAL A 177 11.46 9.16 -18.72
CA VAL A 177 12.26 9.50 -19.90
C VAL A 177 11.76 8.65 -21.06
N PHE A 178 10.97 9.27 -21.93
CA PHE A 178 10.57 8.70 -23.22
C PHE A 178 11.20 9.52 -24.34
N PHE A 179 11.61 8.85 -25.42
CA PHE A 179 11.98 9.50 -26.67
C PHE A 179 10.75 9.69 -27.53
N ASP A 180 10.66 10.81 -28.27
CA ASP A 180 9.53 11.13 -29.18
C ASP A 180 9.44 10.24 -30.44
N GLU A 181 10.12 9.09 -30.46
CA GLU A 181 10.24 8.23 -31.63
C GLU A 181 9.62 6.85 -31.42
N MET A 182 9.05 6.29 -32.49
CA MET A 182 8.52 4.93 -32.47
C MET A 182 9.63 3.88 -32.35
N CYS A 183 9.31 2.80 -31.65
CA CYS A 183 10.16 1.62 -31.51
C CYS A 183 10.25 0.87 -32.83
N LEU A 184 11.46 0.81 -33.42
CA LEU A 184 11.68 0.09 -34.69
C LEU A 184 11.67 -1.45 -34.54
N MET A 185 11.72 -1.98 -33.32
CA MET A 185 11.62 -3.42 -33.05
C MET A 185 10.17 -3.92 -33.10
N GLU A 186 9.20 -3.02 -32.93
CA GLU A 186 7.80 -3.36 -33.02
C GLU A 186 7.37 -3.52 -34.49
N THR A 187 6.90 -4.72 -34.84
CA THR A 187 6.41 -5.04 -36.19
C THR A 187 4.91 -5.36 -36.11
N GLU A 188 4.23 -5.49 -37.26
CA GLU A 188 2.78 -5.76 -37.27
C GLU A 188 2.37 -7.05 -36.51
N GLY A 189 3.28 -8.00 -36.31
CA GLY A 189 3.02 -9.25 -35.57
C GLY A 189 3.78 -9.42 -34.26
N ASN A 190 4.83 -8.63 -33.98
CA ASN A 190 5.68 -8.82 -32.80
C ASN A 190 5.77 -7.53 -31.98
N ARG A 191 5.40 -7.63 -30.70
CA ARG A 191 5.54 -6.55 -29.71
C ARG A 191 6.97 -6.53 -29.15
N CYS A 192 7.47 -5.34 -28.81
CA CYS A 192 8.71 -5.21 -28.06
C CYS A 192 8.48 -5.64 -26.60
N MET A 193 9.23 -6.65 -26.14
CA MET A 193 9.15 -7.19 -24.78
C MET A 193 10.23 -6.65 -23.84
N ASN A 194 11.08 -5.72 -24.30
CA ASN A 194 12.09 -5.08 -23.49
C ASN A 194 11.44 -3.97 -22.64
N SER A 195 11.22 -4.22 -21.35
CA SER A 195 10.66 -3.27 -20.38
C SER A 195 11.44 -1.95 -20.27
N ALA A 196 12.70 -1.95 -20.70
CA ALA A 196 13.60 -0.80 -20.67
C ALA A 196 13.65 0.00 -21.99
N CYS A 197 12.74 -0.25 -22.95
CA CYS A 197 12.74 0.43 -24.23
C CYS A 197 12.21 1.89 -24.08
N PRO A 198 13.02 2.93 -24.35
CA PRO A 198 12.60 4.33 -24.18
C PRO A 198 11.77 4.88 -25.35
N TYR A 199 11.58 4.09 -26.42
CA TYR A 199 10.84 4.47 -27.62
C TYR A 199 9.33 4.24 -27.47
N TRP A 200 8.52 4.99 -28.23
CA TRP A 200 7.06 4.84 -28.27
C TRP A 200 6.62 3.55 -28.96
N HIS A 201 5.66 2.86 -28.35
CA HIS A 201 5.04 1.65 -28.87
C HIS A 201 3.59 1.91 -29.30
N ARG A 202 3.05 1.06 -30.18
CA ARG A 202 1.64 1.13 -30.61
C ARG A 202 0.68 0.98 -29.43
N ASP A 203 1.05 0.14 -28.47
CA ASP A 203 0.36 -0.05 -27.20
C ASP A 203 1.27 0.39 -26.03
N GLN A 204 1.51 1.71 -25.94
CA GLN A 204 2.42 2.27 -24.93
C GLN A 204 1.96 1.97 -23.50
N LEU A 205 0.64 1.92 -23.27
CA LEU A 205 0.09 1.64 -21.95
C LEU A 205 0.51 0.25 -21.48
N GLU A 206 0.24 -0.78 -22.27
CA GLU A 206 0.63 -2.16 -21.92
C GLU A 206 2.14 -2.34 -21.86
N HIS A 207 2.90 -1.63 -22.72
CA HIS A 207 4.36 -1.66 -22.64
C HIS A 207 4.89 -1.07 -21.32
N ALA A 208 4.36 0.08 -20.87
CA ALA A 208 4.77 0.68 -19.60
C ALA A 208 4.46 -0.23 -18.40
N LYS A 209 3.35 -0.99 -18.45
CA LYS A 209 3.01 -1.98 -17.41
C LYS A 209 4.06 -3.09 -17.29
N LEU A 210 4.78 -3.45 -18.36
CA LEU A 210 5.77 -4.55 -18.35
C LEU A 210 6.84 -4.36 -17.27
N GLY A 211 7.33 -3.13 -17.04
CA GLY A 211 8.34 -2.86 -16.01
C GLY A 211 7.85 -3.17 -14.59
N CYS A 212 6.59 -2.85 -14.30
CA CYS A 212 5.95 -3.25 -13.04
C CYS A 212 5.78 -4.77 -12.96
N MET A 213 5.36 -5.42 -14.05
CA MET A 213 5.16 -6.87 -14.09
C MET A 213 6.44 -7.66 -13.83
N GLU A 214 7.58 -7.18 -14.34
CA GLU A 214 8.90 -7.74 -14.05
C GLU A 214 9.25 -7.63 -12.56
N LEU A 215 9.02 -6.46 -11.97
CA LEU A 215 9.23 -6.25 -10.53
C LEU A 215 8.30 -7.13 -9.68
N PHE A 216 7.03 -7.27 -10.05
CA PHE A 216 6.07 -8.15 -9.37
C PHE A 216 6.48 -9.62 -9.46
N ALA A 217 6.89 -10.08 -10.64
CA ALA A 217 7.38 -11.44 -10.84
C ALA A 217 8.61 -11.71 -9.97
N ARG A 218 9.57 -10.76 -9.91
CA ARG A 218 10.74 -10.89 -9.04
C ARG A 218 10.35 -10.88 -7.57
N ALA A 219 9.52 -9.93 -7.13
CA ALA A 219 9.06 -9.86 -5.75
C ALA A 219 8.33 -11.13 -5.29
N ALA A 220 7.54 -11.76 -6.18
CA ALA A 220 6.89 -13.04 -5.90
C ALA A 220 7.88 -14.19 -5.63
N THR A 221 9.11 -14.12 -6.14
CA THR A 221 10.16 -15.11 -5.79
C THR A 221 10.73 -14.91 -4.39
N CYS A 222 10.68 -13.67 -3.87
CA CYS A 222 11.14 -13.36 -2.52
C CYS A 222 10.04 -13.62 -1.48
N ILE A 223 8.78 -13.38 -1.81
CA ILE A 223 7.67 -13.38 -0.85
C ILE A 223 7.04 -14.76 -0.76
N LYS A 224 7.07 -15.36 0.44
CA LYS A 224 6.33 -16.59 0.74
C LYS A 224 5.05 -16.27 1.52
N GLY A 225 3.92 -16.83 1.09
CA GLY A 225 2.61 -16.61 1.70
C GLY A 225 1.74 -15.61 0.93
N HIS A 226 0.51 -15.41 1.41
CA HIS A 226 -0.48 -14.53 0.79
C HIS A 226 -0.70 -13.23 1.58
N SER A 227 -1.42 -12.28 0.98
CA SER A 227 -1.64 -10.93 1.52
C SER A 227 -2.31 -10.86 2.90
N SER A 228 -3.00 -11.92 3.36
CA SER A 228 -3.54 -11.95 4.73
C SER A 228 -2.53 -12.28 5.85
N ILE A 229 -1.32 -12.77 5.53
CA ILE A 229 -0.26 -13.09 6.52
C ILE A 229 1.07 -12.34 6.27
N CYS A 230 1.17 -11.53 5.22
CA CYS A 230 2.38 -10.79 4.92
C CYS A 230 2.06 -9.40 4.35
N ASP A 231 2.54 -8.33 5.01
CA ASP A 231 2.30 -6.96 4.55
C ASP A 231 3.04 -6.65 3.24
N ALA A 232 4.19 -7.27 3.01
CA ALA A 232 4.83 -7.22 1.69
C ALA A 232 3.94 -7.77 0.58
N ALA A 233 3.36 -8.97 0.76
CA ALA A 233 2.44 -9.55 -0.22
C ALA A 233 1.22 -8.63 -0.43
N SER A 234 0.69 -8.05 0.66
CA SER A 234 -0.41 -7.09 0.60
C SER A 234 -0.06 -5.83 -0.18
N MET A 235 1.15 -5.27 0.01
CA MET A 235 1.63 -4.09 -0.70
C MET A 235 1.75 -4.39 -2.19
N PHE A 236 2.46 -5.45 -2.58
CA PHE A 236 2.64 -5.79 -3.99
C PHE A 236 1.31 -6.17 -4.66
N SER A 237 0.41 -6.86 -3.97
CA SER A 237 -0.95 -7.12 -4.47
C SER A 237 -1.73 -5.83 -4.71
N ARG A 238 -1.60 -4.82 -3.83
CA ARG A 238 -2.26 -3.52 -4.01
C ARG A 238 -1.73 -2.80 -5.25
N PHE A 239 -0.40 -2.71 -5.40
CA PHE A 239 0.20 -2.09 -6.58
C PHE A 239 -0.14 -2.84 -7.87
N TYR A 240 -0.18 -4.18 -7.82
CA TYR A 240 -0.60 -5.00 -8.95
C TYR A 240 -2.02 -4.64 -9.41
N VAL A 241 -2.98 -4.60 -8.49
CA VAL A 241 -4.38 -4.23 -8.81
C VAL A 241 -4.47 -2.82 -9.38
N LEU A 242 -3.70 -1.86 -8.83
CA LEU A 242 -3.65 -0.49 -9.35
C LEU A 242 -3.11 -0.44 -10.79
N ILE A 243 -2.01 -1.16 -11.07
CA ILE A 243 -1.41 -1.23 -12.41
C ILE A 243 -2.35 -1.88 -13.42
N GLU A 244 -3.03 -2.97 -13.05
CA GLU A 244 -4.01 -3.64 -13.92
C GLU A 244 -5.23 -2.75 -14.20
N ALA A 245 -5.71 -2.03 -13.19
CA ALA A 245 -6.86 -1.15 -13.29
C ALA A 245 -6.57 0.17 -14.02
N ALA A 246 -5.30 0.57 -14.13
CA ALA A 246 -4.89 1.83 -14.71
C ALA A 246 -5.26 1.93 -16.19
N LYS A 247 -5.87 3.06 -16.56
CA LYS A 247 -6.44 3.29 -17.91
C LYS A 247 -5.65 4.29 -18.73
N ASP A 248 -4.70 4.99 -18.12
CA ASP A 248 -3.88 5.98 -18.79
C ASP A 248 -2.40 5.87 -18.42
N LEU A 249 -1.55 6.41 -19.30
CA LEU A 249 -0.10 6.30 -19.18
C LEU A 249 0.45 7.11 -17.98
N ALA A 250 -0.16 8.24 -17.65
CA ALA A 250 0.30 9.09 -16.55
C ALA A 250 0.09 8.40 -15.20
N GLU A 251 -1.04 7.72 -15.05
CA GLU A 251 -1.38 6.88 -13.91
C GLU A 251 -0.41 5.70 -13.78
N VAL A 252 -0.15 4.96 -14.86
CA VAL A 252 0.83 3.84 -14.83
C VAL A 252 2.22 4.32 -14.43
N VAL A 253 2.70 5.41 -15.03
CA VAL A 253 4.02 5.99 -14.72
C VAL A 253 4.09 6.43 -13.26
N ARG A 254 3.05 7.09 -12.74
CA ARG A 254 2.97 7.49 -11.34
C ARG A 254 3.02 6.29 -10.41
N ILE A 255 2.18 5.28 -10.65
CA ILE A 255 2.13 4.06 -9.82
C ILE A 255 3.47 3.33 -9.86
N GLN A 256 4.10 3.22 -11.03
CA GLN A 256 5.42 2.60 -11.19
C GLN A 256 6.49 3.33 -10.39
N ARG A 257 6.55 4.67 -10.50
CA ARG A 257 7.48 5.50 -9.73
C ARG A 257 7.28 5.31 -8.23
N ASP A 258 6.03 5.37 -7.77
CA ASP A 258 5.68 5.24 -6.36
C ASP A 258 6.05 3.84 -5.84
N LEU A 259 5.77 2.77 -6.60
CA LEU A 259 6.18 1.39 -6.30
C LEU A 259 7.70 1.24 -6.15
N ILE A 260 8.47 1.73 -7.14
CA ILE A 260 9.93 1.61 -7.18
C ILE A 260 10.57 2.34 -6.00
N ASN A 261 10.15 3.58 -5.74
CA ASN A 261 10.64 4.36 -4.60
C ASN A 261 10.26 3.69 -3.28
N HIS A 262 9.04 3.17 -3.15
CA HIS A 262 8.59 2.50 -1.93
C HIS A 262 9.42 1.23 -1.64
N VAL A 263 9.68 0.40 -2.65
CA VAL A 263 10.55 -0.79 -2.54
C VAL A 263 11.98 -0.42 -2.10
N ALA A 264 12.53 0.67 -2.64
CA ALA A 264 13.86 1.14 -2.28
C ALA A 264 13.90 1.66 -0.84
N ASN A 265 12.93 2.47 -0.43
CA ASN A 265 12.85 3.04 0.92
C ASN A 265 12.66 1.95 1.99
N LEU A 266 11.90 0.90 1.70
CA LEU A 266 11.76 -0.25 2.59
C LEU A 266 13.02 -1.13 2.68
N GLY A 267 14.05 -0.88 1.86
CA GLY A 267 15.29 -1.65 1.86
C GLY A 267 15.21 -2.99 1.11
N TRP A 268 14.07 -3.30 0.48
CA TRP A 268 13.85 -4.54 -0.25
C TRP A 268 14.59 -4.62 -1.59
N ALA A 269 15.12 -3.49 -2.06
CA ALA A 269 16.04 -3.43 -3.19
C ALA A 269 17.18 -4.46 -3.08
N ALA A 270 17.72 -4.67 -1.87
CA ALA A 270 18.77 -5.66 -1.62
C ALA A 270 18.30 -7.09 -1.95
N ALA A 271 17.12 -7.50 -1.46
CA ALA A 271 16.57 -8.83 -1.71
C ALA A 271 16.22 -9.05 -3.20
N ILE A 272 15.66 -8.02 -3.85
CA ILE A 272 15.18 -8.12 -5.25
C ILE A 272 16.34 -8.16 -6.25
N LEU A 273 17.49 -7.54 -5.90
CA LEU A 273 18.69 -7.49 -6.74
C LEU A 273 19.53 -8.78 -6.76
N GLU A 274 19.39 -9.66 -5.76
CA GLU A 274 20.17 -10.91 -5.74
C GLU A 274 19.86 -11.77 -6.97
N ASP A 275 20.82 -12.53 -7.48
CA ASP A 275 20.62 -13.40 -8.66
C ASP A 275 20.42 -14.89 -8.26
N GLU A 276 20.81 -15.27 -7.04
CA GLU A 276 20.70 -16.64 -6.53
C GLU A 276 19.27 -16.98 -6.07
N GLU A 277 18.99 -18.27 -5.81
CA GLU A 277 17.80 -18.73 -5.09
C GLU A 277 17.70 -17.93 -3.79
N SER A 278 16.89 -16.88 -3.85
CA SER A 278 16.96 -15.75 -2.94
C SER A 278 16.48 -16.21 -1.57
N PRO A 279 16.97 -15.65 -0.44
CA PRO A 279 16.42 -15.99 0.86
C PRO A 279 14.95 -15.59 0.87
N THR A 280 14.07 -16.58 0.74
CA THR A 280 12.62 -16.33 0.74
C THR A 280 12.26 -15.72 2.09
N TRP A 281 11.40 -14.72 2.08
CA TRP A 281 10.80 -14.14 3.28
C TRP A 281 9.80 -15.15 3.84
N GLU A 282 10.34 -16.17 4.50
CA GLU A 282 9.54 -17.31 4.94
C GLU A 282 8.40 -16.85 5.85
N ALA A 283 7.23 -17.40 5.59
CA ALA A 283 6.07 -17.27 6.45
C ALA A 283 5.82 -18.63 7.13
N PRO A 284 6.64 -19.01 8.15
CA PRO A 284 6.37 -20.22 8.91
C PRO A 284 4.99 -20.11 9.57
N LEU A 285 4.21 -21.17 9.55
CA LEU A 285 2.93 -21.25 10.25
C LEU A 285 3.07 -22.24 11.40
N LEU A 286 2.30 -22.01 12.47
CA LEU A 286 2.26 -22.92 13.60
C LEU A 286 1.28 -24.06 13.30
N PRO A 287 1.62 -25.33 13.57
CA PRO A 287 0.60 -26.36 13.63
C PRO A 287 -0.44 -26.00 14.69
N ARG A 288 -1.69 -26.47 14.53
CA ARG A 288 -2.70 -26.26 15.57
C ARG A 288 -2.19 -26.81 16.91
N PRO A 289 -2.10 -25.99 17.96
CA PRO A 289 -1.57 -26.44 19.24
C PRO A 289 -2.50 -27.49 19.87
N ILE A 290 -1.94 -28.61 20.32
CA ILE A 290 -2.67 -29.58 21.15
C ILE A 290 -2.64 -29.04 22.57
N MET A 291 -3.72 -28.38 22.97
CA MET A 291 -3.79 -27.70 24.25
C MET A 291 -4.24 -28.65 25.38
N SER A 292 -3.38 -28.84 26.39
CA SER A 292 -3.66 -29.68 27.57
C SER A 292 -4.50 -28.96 28.62
N LEU A 293 -5.52 -29.58 29.22
CA LEU A 293 -6.41 -28.94 30.20
C LEU A 293 -5.72 -28.17 31.36
N GLU A 294 -4.47 -28.51 31.70
CA GLU A 294 -3.64 -27.77 32.67
C GLU A 294 -3.43 -26.29 32.30
N HIS A 295 -3.37 -25.93 31.00
CA HIS A 295 -3.15 -24.56 30.54
C HIS A 295 -4.27 -23.59 30.97
N VAL A 296 -5.48 -24.10 31.17
CA VAL A 296 -6.64 -23.28 31.56
C VAL A 296 -6.36 -22.58 32.90
N ALA A 297 -5.62 -23.24 33.80
CA ALA A 297 -5.35 -22.73 35.13
C ALA A 297 -4.56 -21.41 35.15
N SER A 298 -3.62 -21.19 34.22
CA SER A 298 -2.81 -19.97 34.16
C SER A 298 -3.56 -18.76 33.61
N LEU A 299 -4.61 -19.00 32.82
CA LEU A 299 -5.40 -17.95 32.17
C LEU A 299 -6.59 -17.51 33.04
N LEU A 300 -7.09 -18.36 33.93
CA LEU A 300 -8.20 -18.03 34.80
C LEU A 300 -7.89 -16.76 35.63
N ARG A 301 -8.89 -15.90 35.81
CA ARG A 301 -8.79 -14.68 36.63
C ARG A 301 -9.68 -14.73 37.87
N ASP A 302 -10.89 -15.27 37.73
CA ASP A 302 -11.80 -15.46 38.87
C ASP A 302 -11.27 -16.48 39.89
N SER A 303 -11.32 -16.10 41.17
CA SER A 303 -10.78 -16.89 42.27
C SER A 303 -11.57 -18.18 42.53
N ARG A 304 -12.88 -18.17 42.31
CA ARG A 304 -13.74 -19.35 42.46
C ARG A 304 -13.52 -20.32 41.31
N GLU A 305 -13.45 -19.82 40.08
CA GLU A 305 -13.15 -20.65 38.90
C GLU A 305 -11.78 -21.33 39.07
N LYS A 306 -10.74 -20.59 39.49
CA LYS A 306 -9.40 -21.14 39.80
C LYS A 306 -9.45 -22.28 40.81
N THR A 307 -10.16 -22.09 41.92
CA THR A 307 -10.21 -23.06 43.00
C THR A 307 -10.93 -24.35 42.55
N LEU A 308 -12.10 -24.21 41.92
CA LEU A 308 -12.91 -25.34 41.49
C LEU A 308 -12.26 -26.10 40.31
N TRP A 309 -11.69 -25.38 39.33
CA TRP A 309 -10.94 -25.99 38.23
C TRP A 309 -9.69 -26.71 38.75
N GLY A 310 -8.96 -26.09 39.67
CA GLY A 310 -7.76 -26.66 40.30
C GLY A 310 -8.05 -27.99 40.99
N HIS A 311 -9.15 -28.11 41.73
CA HIS A 311 -9.55 -29.39 42.36
C HIS A 311 -9.86 -30.50 41.34
N MET A 312 -10.42 -30.13 40.18
CA MET A 312 -10.78 -31.08 39.14
C MET A 312 -9.53 -31.63 38.41
N ILE A 313 -8.63 -30.74 37.98
CA ILE A 313 -7.46 -31.11 37.16
C ILE A 313 -6.37 -31.83 37.96
N HIS A 314 -6.11 -31.44 39.22
CA HIS A 314 -5.05 -32.06 40.03
C HIS A 314 -5.45 -33.41 40.66
N SER A 315 -6.55 -34.00 40.22
CA SER A 315 -7.01 -35.29 40.73
C SER A 315 -6.43 -36.43 39.90
N ASN A 316 -5.99 -37.51 40.56
CA ASN A 316 -5.44 -38.70 39.87
C ASN A 316 -6.49 -39.54 39.10
N ALA A 317 -7.73 -39.07 39.01
CA ALA A 317 -8.84 -39.80 38.41
C ALA A 317 -9.16 -39.26 37.00
N ASP A 318 -10.02 -39.98 36.27
CA ASP A 318 -10.58 -39.48 35.02
C ASP A 318 -11.24 -38.10 35.23
N VAL A 319 -10.80 -37.11 34.44
CA VAL A 319 -11.25 -35.72 34.54
C VAL A 319 -12.77 -35.60 34.35
N VAL A 320 -13.38 -36.44 33.51
CA VAL A 320 -14.85 -36.45 33.30
C VAL A 320 -15.58 -36.92 34.55
N VAL A 321 -15.04 -37.94 35.24
CA VAL A 321 -15.61 -38.42 36.51
C VAL A 321 -15.55 -37.31 37.57
N GLN A 322 -14.47 -36.53 37.55
CA GLN A 322 -14.24 -35.46 38.51
C GLN A 322 -15.09 -34.23 38.22
N ALA A 323 -15.26 -33.85 36.95
CA ALA A 323 -16.21 -32.81 36.57
C ALA A 323 -17.65 -33.21 36.93
N THR A 324 -17.99 -34.49 36.77
CA THR A 324 -19.30 -35.03 37.18
C THR A 324 -19.47 -34.98 38.71
N ALA A 325 -18.42 -35.29 39.47
CA ALA A 325 -18.43 -35.18 40.93
C ALA A 325 -18.53 -33.73 41.38
N LEU A 326 -17.84 -32.81 40.70
CA LEU A 326 -17.89 -31.37 40.93
C LEU A 326 -19.31 -30.84 40.75
N PHE A 327 -19.99 -31.21 39.67
CA PHE A 327 -21.39 -30.81 39.43
C PHE A 327 -22.35 -31.41 40.47
N LYS A 328 -22.10 -32.63 40.96
CA LYS A 328 -22.90 -33.23 42.05
C LYS A 328 -22.73 -32.49 43.38
N GLN A 329 -21.55 -31.90 43.63
CA GLN A 329 -21.27 -31.13 44.84
C GLN A 329 -21.77 -29.68 44.73
N HIS A 330 -21.60 -29.09 43.56
CA HIS A 330 -22.00 -27.72 43.23
C HIS A 330 -22.88 -27.76 41.99
N ALA A 331 -24.21 -27.78 42.15
CA ALA A 331 -25.13 -27.81 41.01
C ALA A 331 -25.32 -26.40 40.41
N ASP A 332 -24.25 -25.81 39.89
CA ASP A 332 -24.20 -24.46 39.33
C ASP A 332 -23.78 -24.44 37.85
N SER A 333 -23.88 -23.26 37.21
CA SER A 333 -23.53 -23.13 35.79
C SER A 333 -22.03 -23.33 35.54
N PHE A 334 -21.16 -23.00 36.49
CA PHE A 334 -19.72 -23.11 36.31
C PHE A 334 -19.26 -24.58 36.27
N SER A 335 -19.65 -25.37 37.25
CA SER A 335 -19.36 -26.81 37.27
C SER A 335 -19.93 -27.55 36.06
N TRP A 336 -21.10 -27.13 35.53
CA TRP A 336 -21.63 -27.64 34.27
C TRP A 336 -20.77 -27.23 33.07
N ARG A 337 -20.27 -25.99 33.01
CA ARG A 337 -19.31 -25.54 31.99
C ARG A 337 -18.02 -26.37 32.05
N CYS A 338 -17.51 -26.70 33.24
CA CYS A 338 -16.37 -27.60 33.38
C CYS A 338 -16.67 -28.98 32.77
N LEU A 339 -17.85 -29.56 33.06
CA LEU A 339 -18.28 -30.82 32.48
C LEU A 339 -18.39 -30.74 30.94
N MET A 340 -18.92 -29.64 30.41
CA MET A 340 -18.99 -29.38 28.97
C MET A 340 -17.60 -29.34 28.34
N ARG A 341 -16.64 -28.65 28.94
CA ARG A 341 -15.26 -28.55 28.45
C ARG A 341 -14.57 -29.91 28.38
N VAL A 342 -14.72 -30.76 29.40
CA VAL A 342 -13.96 -32.02 29.49
C VAL A 342 -14.67 -33.22 28.85
N ALA A 343 -16.01 -33.23 28.80
CA ALA A 343 -16.79 -34.33 28.24
C ALA A 343 -17.38 -34.03 26.85
N GLY A 344 -17.42 -32.75 26.44
CA GLY A 344 -17.90 -32.29 25.14
C GLY A 344 -16.90 -32.48 23.99
N THR A 345 -16.20 -33.62 23.95
CA THR A 345 -15.11 -33.87 22.99
C THR A 345 -15.56 -34.15 21.56
N THR A 346 -16.86 -34.40 21.35
CA THR A 346 -17.47 -34.61 20.02
C THR A 346 -18.66 -33.68 19.87
N ILE A 347 -18.97 -33.24 18.65
CA ILE A 347 -20.09 -32.33 18.36
C ILE A 347 -21.41 -32.86 18.95
N ASP A 348 -21.74 -34.14 18.77
CA ASP A 348 -22.99 -34.73 19.31
C ASP A 348 -23.06 -34.68 20.84
N ARG A 349 -21.97 -35.02 21.53
CA ARG A 349 -21.89 -34.95 23.00
C ARG A 349 -21.99 -33.53 23.50
N LEU A 350 -21.29 -32.60 22.85
CA LEU A 350 -21.34 -31.18 23.21
C LEU A 350 -22.76 -30.64 23.00
N LEU A 351 -23.38 -30.92 21.86
CA LEU A 351 -24.75 -30.50 21.56
C LEU A 351 -25.72 -31.05 22.61
N TRP A 352 -25.58 -32.31 23.01
CA TRP A 352 -26.38 -32.90 24.09
C TRP A 352 -26.15 -32.20 25.43
N LEU A 353 -24.89 -32.02 25.84
CA LEU A 353 -24.53 -31.37 27.11
C LEU A 353 -24.99 -29.90 27.14
N ALA A 354 -24.84 -29.19 26.04
CA ALA A 354 -25.26 -27.79 25.92
C ALA A 354 -26.79 -27.67 25.93
N THR A 355 -27.51 -28.55 25.23
CA THR A 355 -28.99 -28.60 25.27
C THR A 355 -29.50 -28.84 26.70
N ARG A 356 -28.90 -29.79 27.43
CA ARG A 356 -29.23 -30.04 28.83
C ARG A 356 -28.82 -28.88 29.74
N GLY A 357 -27.67 -28.27 29.47
CA GLY A 357 -27.20 -27.08 30.17
C GLY A 357 -28.14 -25.90 30.04
N VAL A 358 -28.64 -25.61 28.83
CA VAL A 358 -29.62 -24.53 28.59
C VAL A 358 -30.92 -24.80 29.34
N ALA A 359 -31.34 -26.07 29.45
CA ALA A 359 -32.54 -26.42 30.24
C ALA A 359 -32.34 -26.23 31.75
N LEU A 360 -31.14 -26.46 32.27
CA LEU A 360 -30.80 -26.31 33.70
C LEU A 360 -30.47 -24.86 34.08
N PHE A 361 -29.77 -24.15 33.22
CA PHE A 361 -29.22 -22.81 33.43
C PHE A 361 -29.57 -21.91 32.23
N PRO A 362 -30.87 -21.60 32.03
CA PRO A 362 -31.34 -20.91 30.83
C PRO A 362 -30.78 -19.49 30.69
N THR A 363 -30.31 -18.88 31.77
CA THR A 363 -29.80 -17.50 31.79
C THR A 363 -28.29 -17.42 31.61
N SER A 364 -27.58 -18.55 31.50
CA SER A 364 -26.12 -18.57 31.33
C SER A 364 -25.72 -18.18 29.89
N PRO A 365 -25.05 -17.03 29.67
CA PRO A 365 -24.62 -16.63 28.33
C PRO A 365 -23.62 -17.63 27.72
N PHE A 366 -22.74 -18.16 28.56
CA PHE A 366 -21.73 -19.16 28.23
C PHE A 366 -22.31 -20.47 27.66
N ILE A 367 -23.28 -21.04 28.37
CA ILE A 367 -23.90 -22.31 27.97
C ILE A 367 -24.72 -22.11 26.69
N ARG A 368 -25.35 -20.94 26.52
CA ARG A 368 -26.05 -20.58 25.28
C ARG A 368 -25.11 -20.41 24.10
N LEU A 369 -23.97 -19.75 24.30
CA LEU A 369 -22.94 -19.64 23.28
C LEU A 369 -22.45 -21.04 22.86
N SER A 370 -22.14 -21.90 23.83
CA SER A 370 -21.71 -23.28 23.54
C SER A 370 -22.78 -24.08 22.79
N TYR A 371 -24.06 -23.90 23.15
CA TYR A 371 -25.19 -24.53 22.44
C TYR A 371 -25.27 -24.05 20.99
N LEU A 372 -25.17 -22.74 20.77
CA LEU A 372 -25.20 -22.14 19.45
C LEU A 372 -24.03 -22.61 18.58
N VAL A 373 -22.80 -22.65 19.12
CA VAL A 373 -21.65 -23.14 18.35
C VAL A 373 -21.76 -24.64 18.06
N ALA A 374 -22.22 -25.45 19.03
CA ALA A 374 -22.46 -26.86 18.79
C ALA A 374 -23.51 -27.09 17.68
N LEU A 375 -24.57 -26.29 17.65
CA LEU A 375 -25.57 -26.31 16.57
C LEU A 375 -24.95 -25.97 15.21
N MET A 376 -24.21 -24.87 15.12
CA MET A 376 -23.53 -24.45 13.88
C MET A 376 -22.57 -25.54 13.36
N LYS A 377 -21.83 -26.21 14.25
CA LYS A 377 -20.92 -27.30 13.87
C LYS A 377 -21.66 -28.61 13.54
N SER A 378 -22.87 -28.82 14.06
CA SER A 378 -23.70 -30.00 13.76
C SER A 378 -24.35 -30.00 12.38
N GLY A 379 -24.29 -28.87 11.65
CA GLY A 379 -24.96 -28.72 10.36
C GLY A 379 -26.48 -28.50 10.49
N CYS A 380 -26.92 -27.78 11.53
CA CYS A 380 -28.32 -27.40 11.69
C CYS A 380 -28.84 -26.56 10.51
N SER A 381 -30.16 -26.44 10.37
CA SER A 381 -30.71 -25.54 9.35
C SER A 381 -30.38 -24.08 9.67
N ILE A 382 -30.27 -23.25 8.63
CA ILE A 382 -30.03 -21.81 8.77
C ILE A 382 -31.12 -21.15 9.62
N SER A 383 -32.38 -21.56 9.40
CA SER A 383 -33.53 -21.06 10.16
C SER A 383 -33.40 -21.36 11.64
N ASP A 384 -33.02 -22.59 12.01
CA ASP A 384 -32.84 -22.98 13.40
C ASP A 384 -31.70 -22.20 14.06
N CYS A 385 -30.59 -21.98 13.34
CA CYS A 385 -29.47 -21.19 13.84
C CYS A 385 -29.91 -19.74 14.15
N VAL A 386 -30.64 -19.11 13.24
CA VAL A 386 -31.15 -17.73 13.42
C VAL A 386 -32.15 -17.66 14.58
N GLU A 387 -33.09 -18.60 14.65
CA GLU A 387 -34.10 -18.65 15.72
C GLU A 387 -33.46 -18.87 17.10
N VAL A 388 -32.51 -19.80 17.21
CA VAL A 388 -31.79 -20.06 18.46
C VAL A 388 -30.92 -18.88 18.88
N CYS A 389 -30.25 -18.22 17.93
CA CYS A 389 -29.47 -17.02 18.19
C CYS A 389 -30.37 -15.91 18.76
N LEU A 390 -31.47 -15.58 18.07
CA LEU A 390 -32.40 -14.53 18.48
C LEU A 390 -33.07 -14.83 19.84
N SER A 391 -33.54 -16.05 20.04
CA SER A 391 -34.17 -16.46 21.31
C SER A 391 -33.19 -16.42 22.49
N SER A 392 -31.93 -16.82 22.26
CA SER A 392 -30.86 -16.74 23.25
C SER A 392 -30.50 -15.30 23.59
N ALA A 393 -30.33 -14.46 22.57
CA ALA A 393 -30.03 -13.05 22.73
C ALA A 393 -31.16 -12.32 23.48
N GLN A 394 -32.42 -12.55 23.10
CA GLN A 394 -33.59 -11.95 23.77
C GLN A 394 -33.67 -12.37 25.24
N LEU A 395 -33.57 -13.67 25.54
CA LEU A 395 -33.67 -14.12 26.92
C LEU A 395 -32.57 -13.53 27.80
N ILE A 396 -31.31 -13.52 27.33
CA ILE A 396 -30.20 -12.93 28.10
C ILE A 396 -30.42 -11.43 28.28
N SER A 397 -30.92 -10.75 27.24
CA SER A 397 -31.22 -9.32 27.30
C SER A 397 -32.33 -8.99 28.31
N ASP A 398 -33.38 -9.81 28.36
CA ASP A 398 -34.45 -9.67 29.36
C ASP A 398 -33.92 -9.86 30.78
N GLN A 399 -32.98 -10.79 30.98
CA GLN A 399 -32.33 -10.98 32.27
C GLN A 399 -31.41 -9.81 32.63
N ALA A 400 -30.64 -9.29 31.68
CA ALA A 400 -29.82 -8.09 31.89
C ALA A 400 -30.68 -6.88 32.26
N ALA A 401 -31.83 -6.70 31.61
CA ALA A 401 -32.78 -5.64 31.95
C ALA A 401 -33.30 -5.75 33.40
N ILE A 402 -33.51 -6.97 33.90
CA ILE A 402 -33.88 -7.23 35.31
C ILE A 402 -32.71 -6.93 36.25
N ALA A 403 -31.49 -7.26 35.84
CA ALA A 403 -30.29 -7.19 36.68
C ALA A 403 -29.71 -5.76 36.87
N ILE A 404 -30.01 -4.82 35.96
CA ILE A 404 -29.46 -3.45 36.02
C ILE A 404 -29.74 -2.70 37.35
N PHE A 405 -30.69 -3.16 38.16
CA PHE A 405 -31.03 -2.53 39.44
C PHE A 405 -30.08 -2.85 40.61
N SER A 406 -29.03 -3.68 40.42
CA SER A 406 -28.03 -4.01 41.44
C SER A 406 -26.58 -3.81 40.94
N PRO A 407 -25.68 -3.18 41.72
CA PRO A 407 -24.28 -2.98 41.30
C PRO A 407 -23.51 -4.27 41.00
N GLN A 408 -23.76 -5.34 41.77
CA GLN A 408 -23.14 -6.66 41.54
C GLN A 408 -23.62 -7.29 40.22
N GLU A 409 -24.74 -6.82 39.70
CA GLU A 409 -25.35 -7.32 38.48
C GLU A 409 -24.95 -6.48 37.25
N THR A 410 -24.34 -5.29 37.43
CA THR A 410 -23.80 -4.47 36.33
C THR A 410 -22.65 -5.18 35.60
N GLU A 411 -21.68 -5.74 36.33
CA GLU A 411 -20.57 -6.52 35.74
C GLU A 411 -21.11 -7.72 34.94
N TRP A 412 -22.14 -8.37 35.49
CA TRP A 412 -22.80 -9.47 34.80
C TRP A 412 -23.51 -9.01 33.51
N CYS A 413 -24.21 -7.86 33.54
CA CYS A 413 -24.85 -7.27 32.36
C CYS A 413 -23.85 -6.96 31.25
N GLU A 414 -22.69 -6.41 31.60
CA GLU A 414 -21.62 -6.13 30.66
C GLU A 414 -21.04 -7.40 30.02
N VAL A 415 -20.76 -8.42 30.83
CA VAL A 415 -20.32 -9.74 30.33
C VAL A 415 -21.40 -10.33 29.43
N ALA A 416 -22.66 -10.32 29.87
CA ALA A 416 -23.79 -10.82 29.09
C ALA A 416 -23.91 -10.12 27.73
N ALA A 417 -23.75 -8.78 27.68
CA ALA A 417 -23.77 -8.02 26.44
C ALA A 417 -22.65 -8.42 25.47
N ARG A 418 -21.44 -8.70 25.99
CA ARG A 418 -20.30 -9.20 25.18
C ARG A 418 -20.57 -10.58 24.60
N TYR A 419 -21.11 -11.51 25.40
CA TYR A 419 -21.52 -12.83 24.91
C TYR A 419 -22.62 -12.73 23.85
N VAL A 420 -23.63 -11.89 24.08
CA VAL A 420 -24.72 -11.65 23.12
C VAL A 420 -24.18 -11.10 21.79
N ALA A 421 -23.30 -10.10 21.84
CA ALA A 421 -22.68 -9.55 20.65
C ALA A 421 -21.87 -10.60 19.88
N TYR A 422 -21.07 -11.41 20.59
CA TYR A 422 -20.30 -12.49 19.98
C TYR A 422 -21.20 -13.57 19.35
N MET A 423 -22.26 -14.02 20.04
CA MET A 423 -23.24 -14.98 19.53
C MET A 423 -23.89 -14.51 18.22
N ILE A 424 -24.26 -13.23 18.15
CA ILE A 424 -24.86 -12.64 16.94
C ILE A 424 -23.83 -12.57 15.82
N ALA A 425 -22.61 -12.13 16.11
CA ALA A 425 -21.55 -12.01 15.11
C ALA A 425 -21.20 -13.36 14.46
N ILE A 426 -20.95 -14.40 15.26
CA ILE A 426 -20.59 -15.72 14.74
C ILE A 426 -21.75 -16.38 13.98
N SER A 427 -22.99 -16.20 14.45
CA SER A 427 -24.17 -16.71 13.75
C SER A 427 -24.36 -16.00 12.42
N CYS A 428 -24.20 -14.68 12.40
CA CYS A 428 -24.30 -13.89 11.18
C CYS A 428 -23.25 -14.33 10.15
N ILE A 429 -21.99 -14.52 10.55
CA ILE A 429 -20.93 -15.01 9.66
C ILE A 429 -21.23 -16.44 9.17
N HIS A 430 -21.71 -17.33 10.04
CA HIS A 430 -22.07 -18.68 9.66
C HIS A 430 -23.21 -18.69 8.62
N VAL A 431 -24.29 -17.96 8.90
CA VAL A 431 -25.48 -17.87 8.03
C VAL A 431 -25.15 -17.20 6.71
N ALA A 432 -24.35 -16.13 6.71
CA ALA A 432 -23.98 -15.37 5.52
C ALA A 432 -23.23 -16.19 4.46
N ARG A 433 -22.59 -17.31 4.84
CA ARG A 433 -21.93 -18.22 3.90
C ARG A 433 -22.91 -18.92 2.97
N THR A 434 -24.15 -19.12 3.42
CA THR A 434 -25.16 -19.94 2.74
C THR A 434 -26.39 -19.14 2.34
N ASP A 435 -26.83 -18.21 3.19
CA ASP A 435 -28.00 -17.36 2.96
C ASP A 435 -27.74 -15.94 3.48
N PRO A 436 -27.24 -15.04 2.61
CA PRO A 436 -26.98 -13.65 2.96
C PRO A 436 -28.23 -12.88 3.37
N GLU A 437 -29.41 -13.22 2.85
CA GLU A 437 -30.66 -12.53 3.19
C GLU A 437 -31.14 -12.92 4.60
N ALA A 438 -30.98 -14.18 4.99
CA ALA A 438 -31.22 -14.60 6.38
C ALA A 438 -30.24 -13.93 7.36
N ALA A 439 -28.98 -13.71 6.96
CA ALA A 439 -28.01 -12.96 7.77
C ALA A 439 -28.39 -11.48 7.90
N VAL A 440 -28.87 -10.86 6.82
CA VAL A 440 -29.43 -9.50 6.84
C VAL A 440 -30.64 -9.43 7.78
N GLY A 441 -31.57 -10.38 7.67
CA GLY A 441 -32.75 -10.45 8.55
C GLY A 441 -32.40 -10.64 10.03
N LEU A 442 -31.37 -11.44 10.34
CA LEU A 442 -30.83 -11.57 11.70
C LEU A 442 -30.33 -10.22 12.23
N LEU A 443 -29.53 -9.50 11.44
CA LEU A 443 -28.99 -8.19 11.84
C LEU A 443 -30.10 -7.15 11.98
N GLU A 444 -31.04 -7.07 11.04
CA GLU A 444 -32.19 -6.16 11.13
C GLU A 444 -33.01 -6.40 12.39
N ALA A 445 -33.32 -7.67 12.71
CA ALA A 445 -34.06 -8.03 13.92
C ALA A 445 -33.38 -7.58 15.23
N VAL A 446 -32.05 -7.47 15.21
CA VAL A 446 -31.23 -7.01 16.34
C VAL A 446 -31.06 -5.48 16.35
N LEU A 447 -30.88 -4.86 15.19
CA LEU A 447 -30.47 -3.46 15.04
C LEU A 447 -31.65 -2.48 14.92
N GLU A 448 -32.79 -2.89 14.37
CA GLU A 448 -33.92 -1.98 14.10
C GLU A 448 -34.61 -1.44 15.35
N LEU A 449 -34.51 -2.15 16.48
CA LEU A 449 -35.07 -1.74 17.77
C LEU A 449 -33.96 -1.62 18.82
N PRO A 450 -33.26 -0.47 18.89
CA PRO A 450 -32.25 -0.22 19.92
C PRO A 450 -32.81 -0.50 21.32
N GLY A 451 -32.08 -1.25 22.13
CA GLY A 451 -32.46 -1.65 23.48
C GLY A 451 -33.28 -2.94 23.60
N ARG A 452 -33.78 -3.52 22.49
CA ARG A 452 -34.42 -4.85 22.52
C ARG A 452 -33.42 -5.95 22.86
N ILE A 453 -32.21 -5.83 22.31
CA ILE A 453 -31.10 -6.72 22.58
C ILE A 453 -30.04 -5.93 23.34
N CYS A 454 -29.53 -6.52 24.43
CA CYS A 454 -28.50 -5.94 25.28
C CYS A 454 -27.16 -5.96 24.53
N LEU A 455 -26.86 -4.86 23.84
CA LEU A 455 -25.61 -4.62 23.12
C LEU A 455 -24.91 -3.38 23.67
N LEU A 456 -23.59 -3.48 23.84
CA LEU A 456 -22.75 -2.31 24.09
C LEU A 456 -22.68 -1.44 22.82
N PRO A 457 -22.48 -0.11 22.95
CA PRO A 457 -22.53 0.82 21.82
C PRO A 457 -21.60 0.45 20.63
N LEU A 458 -20.39 -0.04 20.91
CA LEU A 458 -19.46 -0.48 19.86
C LEU A 458 -19.91 -1.76 19.15
N ALA A 459 -20.48 -2.72 19.89
CA ALA A 459 -21.03 -3.92 19.25
C ALA A 459 -22.17 -3.56 18.29
N LEU A 460 -23.02 -2.62 18.69
CA LEU A 460 -24.10 -2.11 17.84
C LEU A 460 -23.57 -1.47 16.56
N GLN A 461 -22.50 -0.67 16.66
CA GLN A 461 -21.81 -0.09 15.49
C GLN A 461 -21.19 -1.15 14.59
N ASN A 462 -20.46 -2.11 15.16
CA ASN A 462 -19.75 -3.12 14.41
C ASN A 462 -20.72 -4.07 13.68
N LEU A 463 -21.84 -4.43 14.33
CA LEU A 463 -22.92 -5.18 13.70
C LEU A 463 -23.64 -4.37 12.61
N ASN A 464 -23.78 -3.05 12.78
CA ASN A 464 -24.28 -2.18 11.71
C ASN A 464 -23.32 -2.16 10.50
N LEU A 465 -22.00 -2.20 10.73
CA LEU A 465 -21.04 -2.36 9.63
C LEU A 465 -21.14 -3.71 8.94
N PHE A 466 -21.44 -4.80 9.67
CA PHE A 466 -21.74 -6.09 9.06
C PHE A 466 -22.97 -6.00 8.14
N LEU A 467 -24.01 -5.27 8.57
CA LEU A 467 -25.21 -5.04 7.76
C LEU A 467 -24.89 -4.26 6.49
N VAL A 468 -24.10 -3.19 6.59
CA VAL A 468 -23.62 -2.40 5.44
C VAL A 468 -22.88 -3.28 4.44
N VAL A 469 -21.93 -4.10 4.92
CA VAL A 469 -21.15 -5.00 4.06
C VAL A 469 -22.02 -6.08 3.42
N LEU A 470 -22.93 -6.70 4.17
CA LEU A 470 -23.84 -7.72 3.65
C LEU A 470 -24.76 -7.16 2.57
N ARG A 471 -25.37 -5.99 2.77
CA ARG A 471 -26.24 -5.37 1.77
C ARG A 471 -25.47 -5.03 0.49
N LYS A 472 -24.22 -4.59 0.64
CA LYS A 472 -23.38 -4.18 -0.50
C LYS A 472 -22.75 -5.34 -1.28
N THR A 473 -22.20 -6.32 -0.56
CA THR A 473 -21.34 -7.38 -1.14
C THR A 473 -22.00 -8.76 -1.13
N ARG A 474 -23.13 -8.92 -0.41
CA ARG A 474 -23.82 -10.20 -0.17
C ARG A 474 -22.95 -11.25 0.52
N ARG A 475 -21.82 -10.87 1.12
CA ARG A 475 -20.86 -11.78 1.76
C ARG A 475 -20.22 -11.14 2.99
N LEU A 476 -19.66 -11.96 3.86
CA LEU A 476 -18.81 -11.56 4.99
C LEU A 476 -17.46 -12.29 4.91
N ASP A 477 -16.87 -12.30 3.71
CA ASP A 477 -15.60 -12.99 3.46
C ASP A 477 -14.49 -12.38 4.33
N GLY A 478 -13.74 -13.24 5.02
CA GLY A 478 -12.68 -12.83 5.96
C GLY A 478 -13.15 -12.32 7.33
N ALA A 479 -14.45 -12.12 7.56
CA ALA A 479 -14.95 -11.58 8.83
C ALA A 479 -14.69 -12.48 10.04
N SER A 480 -14.47 -13.79 9.84
CA SER A 480 -14.07 -14.72 10.91
C SER A 480 -12.66 -14.46 11.46
N ALA A 481 -11.84 -13.66 10.77
CA ALA A 481 -10.51 -13.24 11.22
C ALA A 481 -10.54 -11.91 11.99
N LEU A 482 -11.70 -11.28 12.16
CA LEU A 482 -11.84 -10.09 12.99
C LEU A 482 -11.81 -10.47 14.48
N PRO A 483 -11.51 -9.53 15.40
CA PRO A 483 -11.51 -9.80 16.82
C PRO A 483 -12.96 -9.83 17.34
N LEU A 484 -13.72 -10.84 16.91
CA LEU A 484 -15.15 -10.98 17.18
C LEU A 484 -15.45 -11.08 18.68
N ALA A 485 -14.53 -11.65 19.46
CA ALA A 485 -14.68 -11.70 20.91
C ALA A 485 -14.57 -10.31 21.56
N SER A 486 -13.86 -9.39 20.91
CA SER A 486 -13.73 -7.98 21.31
C SER A 486 -14.65 -7.07 20.50
N ILE A 487 -15.69 -7.59 19.83
CA ILE A 487 -16.62 -6.79 18.99
C ILE A 487 -17.30 -5.66 19.78
N SER A 488 -17.35 -5.78 21.11
CA SER A 488 -17.91 -4.77 22.01
C SER A 488 -16.91 -3.72 22.48
N ASP A 489 -15.61 -3.91 22.24
CA ASP A 489 -14.54 -3.15 22.88
C ASP A 489 -13.68 -2.40 21.86
N VAL A 490 -13.61 -2.88 20.62
CA VAL A 490 -12.84 -2.25 19.55
C VAL A 490 -13.74 -1.83 18.40
N SER A 491 -13.50 -0.67 17.80
CA SER A 491 -14.30 -0.23 16.66
C SER A 491 -13.83 -0.88 15.35
N PHE A 492 -14.78 -1.20 14.49
CA PHE A 492 -14.50 -1.60 13.12
C PHE A 492 -14.69 -0.42 12.17
N THR A 493 -14.03 -0.50 11.03
CA THR A 493 -14.17 0.43 9.90
C THR A 493 -14.33 -0.35 8.61
N LEU A 494 -14.85 0.29 7.57
CA LEU A 494 -14.72 -0.24 6.21
C LEU A 494 -13.25 -0.24 5.79
N GLY A 495 -12.78 -1.37 5.25
CA GLY A 495 -11.41 -1.54 4.77
C GLY A 495 -11.27 -1.37 3.26
N ASP A 496 -10.03 -1.49 2.77
CA ASP A 496 -9.71 -1.39 1.33
C ASP A 496 -10.41 -2.46 0.47
N GLY A 497 -10.90 -3.55 1.07
CA GLY A 497 -11.68 -4.57 0.37
C GLY A 497 -13.14 -4.19 0.12
N PHE A 498 -13.62 -3.08 0.68
CA PHE A 498 -14.99 -2.62 0.46
C PHE A 498 -15.13 -2.00 -0.94
N PRO A 499 -16.17 -2.37 -1.72
CA PRO A 499 -16.34 -1.82 -3.06
C PRO A 499 -16.67 -0.32 -3.01
N CYS A 500 -15.77 0.50 -3.53
CA CYS A 500 -15.82 1.97 -3.51
C CYS A 500 -16.81 2.58 -4.50
N PHE A 501 -18.03 2.03 -4.60
CA PHE A 501 -19.09 2.64 -5.42
C PHE A 501 -20.04 3.43 -4.52
N PRO A 502 -20.18 4.75 -4.73
CA PRO A 502 -21.12 5.59 -3.98
C PRO A 502 -22.50 4.96 -3.97
N ASP A 503 -22.98 4.67 -2.77
CA ASP A 503 -24.28 4.04 -2.54
C ASP A 503 -25.07 4.85 -1.53
N ASN A 504 -26.22 5.36 -1.97
CA ASN A 504 -27.11 6.13 -1.11
C ASN A 504 -27.53 5.32 0.13
N GLU A 505 -27.69 4.00 0.00
CA GLU A 505 -28.10 3.15 1.11
C GLU A 505 -27.01 3.02 2.18
N CYS A 506 -25.76 2.80 1.76
CA CYS A 506 -24.59 2.79 2.64
C CYS A 506 -24.46 4.13 3.38
N GLY A 507 -24.52 5.23 2.63
CA GLY A 507 -24.48 6.59 3.20
C GLY A 507 -25.59 6.83 4.22
N GLN A 508 -26.82 6.34 3.96
CA GLN A 508 -27.95 6.44 4.88
C GLN A 508 -27.79 5.59 6.14
N LEU A 509 -27.25 4.38 6.04
CA LEU A 509 -26.98 3.52 7.21
C LEU A 509 -25.92 4.12 8.13
N LEU A 510 -24.82 4.60 7.55
CA LEU A 510 -23.74 5.25 8.31
C LEU A 510 -24.19 6.59 8.90
N SER A 511 -24.97 7.39 8.15
CA SER A 511 -25.51 8.65 8.65
C SER A 511 -26.55 8.45 9.76
N ARG A 512 -27.40 7.42 9.68
CA ARG A 512 -28.31 7.05 10.78
C ARG A 512 -27.54 6.67 12.05
N HIS A 513 -26.41 6.00 11.90
CA HIS A 513 -25.55 5.64 13.02
C HIS A 513 -24.92 6.86 13.70
N LEU A 514 -24.59 7.93 12.95
CA LEU A 514 -24.18 9.21 13.56
C LEU A 514 -25.28 9.78 14.47
N GLY A 515 -26.54 9.72 14.04
CA GLY A 515 -27.68 10.13 14.88
C GLY A 515 -27.84 9.27 16.15
N LEU A 516 -27.51 7.99 16.10
CA LEU A 516 -27.48 7.11 17.27
C LEU A 516 -26.36 7.51 18.25
N ILE A 517 -25.19 7.92 17.76
CA ILE A 517 -24.10 8.41 18.62
C ILE A 517 -24.54 9.64 19.39
N ASP A 518 -25.27 10.57 18.78
CA ASP A 518 -25.79 11.76 19.46
C ASP A 518 -26.80 11.40 20.56
N LEU A 519 -27.58 10.33 20.38
CA LEU A 519 -28.44 9.77 21.43
C LEU A 519 -27.62 9.16 22.58
N CYS A 520 -26.54 8.44 22.28
CA CYS A 520 -25.61 7.91 23.29
C CYS A 520 -24.98 9.03 24.13
N VAL A 521 -24.54 10.11 23.49
CA VAL A 521 -24.02 11.31 24.18
C VAL A 521 -25.09 11.90 25.09
N SER A 522 -26.32 12.04 24.59
CA SER A 522 -27.45 12.56 25.37
C SER A 522 -27.83 11.66 26.56
N ALA A 523 -27.53 10.37 26.48
CA ALA A 523 -27.73 9.40 27.55
C ALA A 523 -26.58 9.38 28.59
N GLY A 524 -25.53 10.18 28.40
CA GLY A 524 -24.39 10.27 29.32
C GLY A 524 -23.36 9.15 29.13
N ILE A 525 -23.32 8.49 27.96
CA ILE A 525 -22.24 7.58 27.60
C ILE A 525 -20.92 8.36 27.52
N ASP A 526 -19.82 7.71 27.90
CA ASP A 526 -18.50 8.32 27.95
C ASP A 526 -18.14 9.06 26.64
N TRP A 527 -17.63 10.27 26.81
CA TRP A 527 -17.31 11.15 25.69
C TRP A 527 -16.20 10.57 24.81
N SER A 528 -15.16 9.96 25.39
CA SER A 528 -14.05 9.39 24.63
C SER A 528 -14.52 8.21 23.75
N LEU A 529 -15.43 7.39 24.28
CA LEU A 529 -16.05 6.29 23.54
C LEU A 529 -16.87 6.81 22.35
N THR A 530 -17.74 7.79 22.59
CA THR A 530 -18.60 8.35 21.52
C THR A 530 -17.81 9.08 20.43
N GLU A 531 -16.71 9.76 20.78
CA GLU A 531 -15.79 10.35 19.80
C GLU A 531 -15.11 9.28 18.93
N ARG A 532 -14.64 8.17 19.52
CA ARG A 532 -14.07 7.03 18.79
C ARG A 532 -15.08 6.37 17.86
N MET A 533 -16.32 6.21 18.32
CA MET A 533 -17.41 5.74 17.48
C MET A 533 -17.60 6.67 16.27
N ARG A 534 -17.61 7.98 16.51
CA ARG A 534 -17.80 8.99 15.47
C ARG A 534 -16.65 8.97 14.45
N SER A 535 -15.39 8.95 14.89
CA SER A 535 -14.21 8.87 14.01
C SER A 535 -14.28 7.65 13.10
N SER A 536 -14.61 6.49 13.65
CA SER A 536 -14.74 5.23 12.92
C SER A 536 -15.82 5.26 11.84
N VAL A 537 -16.94 5.94 12.10
CA VAL A 537 -18.03 6.11 11.13
C VAL A 537 -17.63 7.08 10.03
N HIS A 538 -16.96 8.19 10.36
CA HIS A 538 -16.45 9.12 9.34
C HIS A 538 -15.37 8.48 8.47
N LEU A 539 -14.47 7.70 9.06
CA LEU A 539 -13.49 6.93 8.31
C LEU A 539 -14.18 5.92 7.39
N SER A 540 -15.21 5.23 7.87
CA SER A 540 -16.01 4.33 7.02
C SER A 540 -16.72 5.07 5.89
N LEU A 541 -17.25 6.27 6.14
CA LEU A 541 -17.84 7.12 5.08
C LEU A 541 -16.79 7.49 4.03
N MET A 542 -15.59 7.91 4.45
CA MET A 542 -14.51 8.24 3.50
C MET A 542 -14.11 7.03 2.65
N HIS A 543 -14.03 5.83 3.23
CA HIS A 543 -13.78 4.60 2.47
C HIS A 543 -14.92 4.23 1.51
N ALA A 544 -16.18 4.39 1.94
CA ALA A 544 -17.34 4.14 1.08
C ALA A 544 -17.41 5.08 -0.13
N PHE A 545 -16.91 6.30 0.02
CA PHE A 545 -16.91 7.36 -1.00
C PHE A 545 -15.51 7.65 -1.56
N SER A 546 -14.54 6.75 -1.39
CA SER A 546 -13.13 7.00 -1.76
C SER A 546 -12.90 7.30 -3.24
N SER A 547 -13.83 6.89 -4.12
CA SER A 547 -13.80 7.22 -5.55
C SER A 547 -14.14 8.69 -5.85
N ASP A 548 -14.78 9.41 -4.92
CA ASP A 548 -15.18 10.80 -5.09
C ASP A 548 -14.40 11.70 -4.11
N ALA A 549 -13.35 12.33 -4.64
CA ALA A 549 -12.49 13.23 -3.90
C ALA A 549 -13.26 14.36 -3.19
N GLN A 550 -14.24 14.96 -3.87
CA GLN A 550 -14.97 16.11 -3.35
C GLN A 550 -15.85 15.70 -2.17
N LEU A 551 -16.46 14.51 -2.23
CA LEU A 551 -17.23 13.98 -1.12
C LEU A 551 -16.35 13.62 0.08
N VAL A 552 -15.17 13.04 -0.15
CA VAL A 552 -14.21 12.74 0.93
C VAL A 552 -13.80 14.03 1.65
N ASP A 553 -13.43 15.08 0.90
CA ASP A 553 -13.06 16.38 1.48
C ASP A 553 -14.23 17.02 2.25
N GLN A 554 -15.46 16.88 1.74
CA GLN A 554 -16.67 17.34 2.44
C GLN A 554 -16.95 16.56 3.73
N ILE A 555 -16.69 15.25 3.75
CA ILE A 555 -16.84 14.42 4.96
C ILE A 555 -15.82 14.87 5.99
N LEU A 556 -14.55 15.04 5.60
CA LEU A 556 -13.48 15.51 6.50
C LEU A 556 -13.81 16.87 7.12
N THR A 557 -14.21 17.84 6.30
CA THR A 557 -14.55 19.20 6.77
C THR A 557 -15.80 19.25 7.66
N ARG A 558 -16.72 18.29 7.51
CA ARG A 558 -17.95 18.18 8.33
C ARG A 558 -17.80 17.23 9.51
N SER A 559 -16.61 16.71 9.80
CA SER A 559 -16.35 15.82 10.93
C SER A 559 -15.99 16.64 12.17
N PRO A 560 -16.91 16.95 13.10
CA PRO A 560 -16.55 17.61 14.36
C PRO A 560 -15.82 16.58 15.24
N MET A 561 -14.50 16.48 15.08
CA MET A 561 -13.66 15.66 15.95
C MET A 561 -13.09 16.56 17.04
N HIS A 562 -13.30 16.17 18.29
CA HIS A 562 -12.82 16.89 19.45
C HIS A 562 -11.74 16.12 20.20
N SER A 563 -11.71 14.79 20.07
CA SER A 563 -10.65 13.96 20.64
C SER A 563 -9.39 13.93 19.76
N ALA A 564 -8.21 13.91 20.39
CA ALA A 564 -6.94 13.77 19.67
C ALA A 564 -6.86 12.44 18.91
N LEU A 565 -7.35 11.35 19.53
CA LEU A 565 -7.43 10.02 18.93
C LEU A 565 -8.32 10.00 17.68
N GLY A 566 -9.57 10.48 17.79
CA GLY A 566 -10.50 10.49 16.67
C GLY A 566 -10.03 11.39 15.52
N LEU A 567 -9.39 12.52 15.85
CA LEU A 567 -8.74 13.38 14.87
C LEU A 567 -7.62 12.64 14.13
N ALA A 568 -6.70 12.00 14.87
CA ALA A 568 -5.59 11.26 14.28
C ALA A 568 -6.08 10.13 13.35
N GLU A 569 -7.06 9.34 13.76
CA GLU A 569 -7.60 8.24 12.94
C GLU A 569 -8.17 8.73 11.60
N VAL A 570 -8.99 9.78 11.63
CA VAL A 570 -9.62 10.35 10.43
C VAL A 570 -8.56 10.93 9.51
N TRP A 571 -7.60 11.70 10.04
CA TRP A 571 -6.53 12.28 9.23
C TRP A 571 -5.60 11.24 8.64
N VAL A 572 -5.20 10.21 9.39
CA VAL A 572 -4.37 9.10 8.88
C VAL A 572 -5.11 8.38 7.75
N GLY A 573 -6.41 8.12 7.91
CA GLY A 573 -7.25 7.54 6.85
C GLY A 573 -7.31 8.41 5.60
N TYR A 574 -7.53 9.72 5.78
CA TYR A 574 -7.55 10.69 4.69
C TYR A 574 -6.22 10.74 3.92
N LEU A 575 -5.09 10.80 4.63
CA LEU A 575 -3.76 10.83 4.01
C LEU A 575 -3.49 9.58 3.18
N ARG A 576 -3.91 8.39 3.64
CA ARG A 576 -3.80 7.17 2.83
C ARG A 576 -4.67 7.20 1.57
N LEU A 577 -5.85 7.81 1.63
CA LEU A 577 -6.69 7.99 0.44
C LEU A 577 -6.04 8.96 -0.55
N VAL A 578 -5.41 10.03 -0.07
CA VAL A 578 -4.63 10.96 -0.91
C VAL A 578 -3.45 10.25 -1.56
N GLU A 579 -2.69 9.44 -0.81
CA GLU A 579 -1.59 8.65 -1.37
C GLU A 579 -2.08 7.72 -2.50
N GLN A 580 -3.16 6.99 -2.25
CA GLN A 580 -3.72 6.04 -3.23
C GLN A 580 -4.22 6.76 -4.49
N ARG A 581 -4.92 7.89 -4.32
CA ARG A 581 -5.56 8.64 -5.41
C ARG A 581 -4.56 9.50 -6.19
N ASP A 582 -3.80 10.32 -5.48
CA ASP A 582 -2.99 11.41 -6.05
C ASP A 582 -1.48 11.09 -6.06
N GLY A 583 -1.06 9.98 -5.43
CA GLY A 583 0.31 9.52 -5.38
C GLY A 583 1.16 10.13 -4.26
N THR A 584 2.37 9.59 -4.10
CA THR A 584 3.28 9.92 -2.99
C THR A 584 3.72 11.39 -2.96
N VAL A 585 3.94 12.01 -4.12
CA VAL A 585 4.37 13.43 -4.19
C VAL A 585 3.31 14.37 -3.59
N SER A 586 2.05 14.13 -3.92
CA SER A 586 0.91 14.89 -3.40
C SER A 586 0.74 14.70 -1.90
N LEU A 587 0.91 13.46 -1.42
CA LEU A 587 0.92 13.14 0.01
C LEU A 587 2.00 13.92 0.76
N ILE A 588 3.26 13.86 0.31
CA ILE A 588 4.39 14.51 0.99
C ILE A 588 4.14 16.03 1.08
N SER A 589 3.73 16.65 -0.02
CA SER A 589 3.44 18.09 -0.03
C SER A 589 2.32 18.47 0.95
N LEU A 590 1.27 17.67 1.05
CA LEU A 590 0.19 17.88 1.99
C LEU A 590 0.66 17.72 3.44
N VAL A 591 1.40 16.65 3.74
CA VAL A 591 1.92 16.37 5.08
C VAL A 591 2.85 17.49 5.55
N GLN A 592 3.75 17.97 4.70
CA GLN A 592 4.62 19.11 5.00
C GLN A 592 3.81 20.37 5.35
N SER A 593 2.75 20.66 4.59
CA SER A 593 1.85 21.79 4.91
C SER A 593 1.11 21.60 6.24
N LEU A 594 0.73 20.38 6.61
CA LEU A 594 0.04 20.10 7.87
C LEU A 594 1.00 20.23 9.07
N LEU A 595 2.26 19.81 8.93
CA LEU A 595 3.26 19.87 10.00
C LEU A 595 3.49 21.30 10.52
N GLU A 596 3.44 22.30 9.65
CA GLU A 596 3.61 23.72 10.02
C GLU A 596 2.52 24.24 10.98
N SER A 597 1.36 23.59 11.02
CA SER A 597 0.20 24.04 11.82
C SER A 597 -0.29 23.00 12.84
N CYS A 598 0.32 21.82 12.87
CA CYS A 598 -0.12 20.72 13.73
C CYS A 598 0.21 21.02 15.20
N GLN A 599 -0.83 21.06 16.05
CA GLN A 599 -0.70 21.24 17.50
C GLN A 599 -0.88 19.93 18.29
N SER A 600 -1.44 18.90 17.66
CA SER A 600 -1.69 17.60 18.30
C SER A 600 -0.42 16.76 18.28
N PRO A 601 0.13 16.36 19.45
CA PRO A 601 1.31 15.48 19.50
C PRO A 601 1.07 14.12 18.85
N LEU A 602 -0.14 13.57 19.01
CA LEU A 602 -0.50 12.29 18.39
C LEU A 602 -0.50 12.39 16.86
N LEU A 603 -1.17 13.41 16.29
CA LEU A 603 -1.17 13.62 14.86
C LEU A 603 0.25 13.91 14.35
N MET A 604 1.06 14.65 15.11
CA MET A 604 2.46 14.92 14.78
C MET A 604 3.27 13.62 14.64
N VAL A 605 3.11 12.65 15.54
CA VAL A 605 3.75 11.33 15.40
C VAL A 605 3.39 10.70 14.06
N HIS A 606 2.12 10.67 13.68
CA HIS A 606 1.70 10.05 12.42
C HIS A 606 2.20 10.79 11.18
N LEU A 607 2.15 12.13 11.18
CA LEU A 607 2.66 12.95 10.07
C LEU A 607 4.16 12.74 9.87
N VAL A 608 4.92 12.72 10.97
CA VAL A 608 6.35 12.39 10.97
C VAL A 608 6.60 11.00 10.39
N ARG A 609 5.78 10.01 10.73
CA ARG A 609 5.90 8.64 10.20
C ARG A 609 5.67 8.58 8.68
N PHE A 610 4.65 9.27 8.16
CA PHE A 610 4.44 9.36 6.71
C PHE A 610 5.66 9.93 5.98
N LEU A 611 6.28 10.98 6.54
CA LEU A 611 7.51 11.54 5.99
C LEU A 611 8.70 10.58 6.07
N GLN A 612 8.90 9.93 7.22
CA GLN A 612 10.01 9.00 7.42
C GLN A 612 9.97 7.78 6.51
N VAL A 613 8.79 7.21 6.23
CA VAL A 613 8.65 6.10 5.27
C VAL A 613 9.08 6.51 3.85
N HIS A 614 8.95 7.79 3.56
CA HIS A 614 9.41 8.36 2.30
C HIS A 614 10.83 8.94 2.35
N ASP A 615 11.64 8.60 3.37
CA ASP A 615 13.01 9.13 3.58
C ASP A 615 13.08 10.68 3.61
N GLU A 616 12.02 11.34 4.07
CA GLU A 616 12.03 12.79 4.27
C GLU A 616 12.65 13.13 5.63
N ASN A 617 13.46 14.19 5.67
CA ASN A 617 14.09 14.62 6.92
C ASN A 617 13.06 15.32 7.83
N VAL A 618 12.90 14.76 9.02
CA VAL A 618 11.94 15.23 10.04
C VAL A 618 12.61 15.78 11.30
N GLU A 619 13.94 15.72 11.42
CA GLU A 619 14.66 16.03 12.67
C GLU A 619 14.35 17.46 13.16
N THR A 620 14.50 18.45 12.28
CA THR A 620 14.23 19.86 12.61
C THR A 620 12.76 20.10 12.99
N VAL A 621 11.83 19.39 12.35
CA VAL A 621 10.39 19.53 12.65
C VAL A 621 10.08 18.96 14.03
N ILE A 622 10.65 17.79 14.36
CA ILE A 622 10.50 17.16 15.67
C ILE A 622 11.08 18.05 16.77
N ASP A 623 12.30 18.55 16.59
CA ASP A 623 12.95 19.40 17.59
C ASP A 623 12.16 20.68 17.85
N ASN A 624 11.73 21.38 16.79
CA ASN A 624 10.92 22.59 16.92
C ASN A 624 9.59 22.32 17.63
N PHE A 625 8.90 21.23 17.25
CA PHE A 625 7.62 20.87 17.86
C PHE A 625 7.78 20.56 19.35
N LEU A 626 8.82 19.80 19.73
CA LEU A 626 9.10 19.49 21.13
C LEU A 626 9.42 20.75 21.95
N GLU A 627 10.21 21.68 21.41
CA GLU A 627 10.52 22.95 22.06
C GLU A 627 9.27 23.82 22.27
N ASP A 628 8.45 23.96 21.23
CA ASP A 628 7.21 24.73 21.29
C ASP A 628 6.19 24.10 22.25
N PHE A 629 6.03 22.77 22.20
CA PHE A 629 5.18 22.05 23.13
C PHE A 629 5.66 22.23 24.57
N ALA A 630 6.97 22.05 24.82
CA ALA A 630 7.54 22.16 26.15
C ALA A 630 7.35 23.57 26.74
N LYS A 631 7.56 24.60 25.91
CA LYS A 631 7.32 26.00 26.28
C LYS A 631 5.85 26.28 26.57
N SER A 632 4.92 25.73 25.76
CA SER A 632 3.48 25.94 25.94
C SER A 632 2.93 25.28 27.22
N ARG A 633 3.48 24.13 27.61
CA ARG A 633 3.08 23.38 28.81
C ARG A 633 3.91 23.72 30.05
N GLY A 634 4.97 24.51 29.91
CA GLY A 634 5.86 24.88 31.03
C GLY A 634 6.73 23.73 31.55
N ILE A 635 7.06 22.77 30.69
CA ILE A 635 7.92 21.62 31.02
C ILE A 635 9.34 21.85 30.49
N LEU A 636 10.33 21.24 31.15
CA LEU A 636 11.72 21.24 30.68
C LEU A 636 11.98 19.94 29.92
N LEU A 637 12.46 20.04 28.68
CA LEU A 637 12.71 18.86 27.84
C LEU A 637 13.73 17.90 28.47
N GLU A 638 14.70 18.39 29.25
CA GLU A 638 15.67 17.50 29.92
C GLU A 638 15.05 16.66 31.03
N LYS A 639 13.85 17.01 31.50
CA LYS A 639 13.13 16.27 32.55
C LYS A 639 12.18 15.21 32.00
N VAL A 640 11.97 15.14 30.69
CA VAL A 640 11.06 14.17 30.06
C VAL A 640 11.38 12.73 30.48
N PRO A 641 12.64 12.25 30.49
CA PRO A 641 12.94 10.88 30.95
C PRO A 641 12.55 10.60 32.39
N LEU A 642 12.72 11.57 33.29
CA LEU A 642 12.32 11.43 34.69
C LEU A 642 10.79 11.40 34.81
N MET A 643 10.10 12.29 34.08
CA MET A 643 8.64 12.38 34.07
C MET A 643 7.98 11.13 33.46
N ALA A 644 8.63 10.49 32.50
CA ALA A 644 8.09 9.30 31.83
C ALA A 644 7.81 8.16 32.83
N SER A 645 8.64 8.04 33.86
CA SER A 645 8.50 7.06 34.93
C SER A 645 7.46 7.41 36.02
N THR A 646 6.76 8.54 35.91
CA THR A 646 5.81 8.99 36.95
C THR A 646 4.38 8.57 36.63
N ASP A 647 3.63 8.15 37.66
CA ASP A 647 2.22 7.75 37.54
C ASP A 647 1.26 8.92 37.26
N SER A 648 1.75 10.16 37.32
CA SER A 648 0.94 11.37 37.12
C SER A 648 1.78 12.46 36.45
N PRO A 649 1.99 12.40 35.12
CA PRO A 649 2.81 13.37 34.40
C PRO A 649 2.21 14.78 34.35
N GLY A 650 0.95 14.95 34.77
CA GLY A 650 0.23 16.23 34.76
C GLY A 650 -0.30 16.64 33.38
N LEU A 651 -0.17 15.76 32.38
CA LEU A 651 -0.68 15.93 31.03
C LEU A 651 -1.68 14.81 30.70
N PRO A 652 -2.66 15.07 29.83
CA PRO A 652 -3.49 14.02 29.25
C PRO A 652 -2.63 12.93 28.59
N VAL A 653 -3.03 11.67 28.75
CA VAL A 653 -2.23 10.51 28.32
C VAL A 653 -2.09 10.42 26.79
N ASP A 654 -3.08 10.91 26.07
CA ASP A 654 -3.13 11.05 24.61
C ASP A 654 -2.24 12.19 24.07
N GLU A 655 -1.78 13.10 24.93
CA GLU A 655 -0.71 14.05 24.61
C GLU A 655 0.65 13.54 25.10
N TRP A 656 0.69 12.93 26.29
CA TRP A 656 1.94 12.55 26.95
C TRP A 656 2.68 11.43 26.21
N ILE A 657 1.99 10.36 25.85
CA ILE A 657 2.62 9.20 25.20
C ILE A 657 3.21 9.58 23.83
N PRO A 658 2.51 10.31 22.95
CA PRO A 658 3.13 10.79 21.71
C PRO A 658 4.34 11.69 21.93
N ILE A 659 4.34 12.54 22.98
CA ILE A 659 5.51 13.36 23.32
C ILE A 659 6.68 12.50 23.76
N VAL A 660 6.45 11.48 24.58
CA VAL A 660 7.48 10.51 24.96
C VAL A 660 8.04 9.82 23.71
N ILE A 661 7.19 9.40 22.77
CA ILE A 661 7.61 8.79 21.50
C ILE A 661 8.45 9.75 20.67
N LEU A 662 7.97 10.98 20.43
CA LEU A 662 8.71 12.00 19.64
C LEU A 662 10.06 12.32 20.28
N TYR A 663 10.09 12.50 21.61
CA TYR A 663 11.34 12.73 22.34
C TYR A 663 12.30 11.54 22.22
N SER A 664 11.78 10.32 22.28
CA SER A 664 12.57 9.10 22.18
C SER A 664 13.34 8.98 20.86
N LEU A 665 12.84 9.61 19.78
CA LEU A 665 13.50 9.63 18.47
C LEU A 665 14.85 10.37 18.47
N ARG A 666 15.10 11.23 19.47
CA ARG A 666 16.36 11.97 19.65
C ARG A 666 17.41 11.17 20.43
N LEU A 667 17.00 10.06 21.04
CA LEU A 667 17.84 9.27 21.93
C LEU A 667 18.54 8.14 21.19
N ARG A 668 19.63 7.64 21.77
CA ARG A 668 20.28 6.40 21.28
C ARG A 668 19.35 5.22 21.51
N LEU A 669 19.50 4.16 20.71
CA LEU A 669 18.57 3.01 20.73
C LEU A 669 18.30 2.42 22.12
N ARG A 670 19.33 2.27 22.97
CA ARG A 670 19.14 1.73 24.34
C ARG A 670 18.36 2.69 25.24
N GLU A 671 18.73 3.97 25.22
CA GLU A 671 18.04 5.03 25.98
C GLU A 671 16.61 5.23 25.48
N ARG A 672 16.38 5.11 24.16
CA ARG A 672 15.06 5.11 23.53
C ARG A 672 14.21 3.97 24.07
N LEU A 673 14.74 2.75 24.10
CA LEU A 673 14.01 1.60 24.65
C LEU A 673 13.69 1.77 26.13
N GLU A 674 14.68 2.15 26.94
CA GLU A 674 14.51 2.40 28.37
C GLU A 674 13.42 3.45 28.64
N LEU A 675 13.40 4.53 27.85
CA LEU A 675 12.38 5.56 27.96
C LEU A 675 10.98 5.03 27.64
N LEU A 676 10.81 4.33 26.51
CA LEU A 676 9.50 3.81 26.08
C LEU A 676 8.94 2.80 27.09
N LEU A 677 9.80 1.94 27.66
CA LEU A 677 9.43 0.97 28.68
C LEU A 677 9.22 1.58 30.07
N SER A 678 9.70 2.80 30.31
CA SER A 678 9.56 3.47 31.62
C SER A 678 8.14 3.98 31.91
N VAL A 679 7.29 4.11 30.88
CA VAL A 679 5.93 4.64 31.02
C VAL A 679 5.07 3.65 31.83
N PRO A 680 4.50 4.07 32.98
CA PRO A 680 3.64 3.22 33.78
C PRO A 680 2.42 2.70 33.00
N LEU A 681 2.14 1.40 33.14
CA LEU A 681 1.06 0.72 32.41
C LEU A 681 -0.33 1.31 32.74
N ASP A 682 -0.54 1.67 34.00
CA ASP A 682 -1.80 2.23 34.50
C ASP A 682 -2.21 3.53 33.80
N LEU A 683 -1.26 4.24 33.15
CA LEU A 683 -1.57 5.45 32.40
C LEU A 683 -2.30 5.18 31.08
N TYR A 684 -2.11 4.01 30.46
CA TYR A 684 -2.50 3.81 29.07
C TYR A 684 -3.14 2.47 28.76
N CYS A 685 -3.15 1.53 29.71
CA CYS A 685 -3.71 0.19 29.51
C CYS A 685 -5.19 0.19 29.08
N ASP A 686 -5.96 1.20 29.47
CA ASP A 686 -7.38 1.35 29.08
C ASP A 686 -7.57 1.91 27.65
N VAL A 687 -6.52 2.43 27.02
CA VAL A 687 -6.57 3.03 25.68
C VAL A 687 -5.79 2.15 24.70
N VAL A 688 -6.49 1.19 24.09
CA VAL A 688 -5.93 0.20 23.15
C VAL A 688 -5.05 0.83 22.06
N GLU A 689 -5.44 1.97 21.52
CA GLU A 689 -4.69 2.68 20.47
C GLU A 689 -3.32 3.16 20.97
N LEU A 690 -3.25 3.66 22.20
CA LEU A 690 -1.99 4.10 22.81
C LEU A 690 -1.12 2.91 23.21
N VAL A 691 -1.72 1.82 23.68
CA VAL A 691 -1.01 0.54 23.89
C VAL A 691 -0.34 0.08 22.61
N VAL A 692 -1.09 0.03 21.50
CA VAL A 692 -0.56 -0.42 20.20
C VAL A 692 0.52 0.52 19.70
N LEU A 693 0.30 1.83 19.78
CA LEU A 693 1.28 2.82 19.35
C LEU A 693 2.61 2.66 20.12
N LEU A 694 2.58 2.69 21.45
CA LEU A 694 3.78 2.57 22.28
C LEU A 694 4.46 1.20 22.12
N TRP A 695 3.66 0.14 21.99
CA TRP A 695 4.16 -1.21 21.77
C TRP A 695 4.90 -1.34 20.44
N LEU A 696 4.34 -0.84 19.35
CA LEU A 696 4.97 -0.93 18.03
C LEU A 696 6.26 -0.10 17.94
N GLU A 697 6.30 1.06 18.61
CA GLU A 697 7.52 1.84 18.80
C GLU A 697 8.60 1.05 19.54
N THR A 698 8.20 0.37 20.61
CA THR A 698 9.09 -0.48 21.41
C THR A 698 9.61 -1.67 20.60
N ILE A 699 8.75 -2.32 19.80
CA ILE A 699 9.11 -3.43 18.92
C ILE A 699 10.12 -2.98 17.85
N GLN A 700 9.91 -1.82 17.25
CA GLN A 700 10.83 -1.26 16.26
C GLN A 700 12.23 -1.07 16.85
N VAL A 701 12.33 -0.55 18.07
CA VAL A 701 13.61 -0.33 18.77
C VAL A 701 14.25 -1.65 19.17
N ALA A 702 13.46 -2.62 19.64
CA ALA A 702 13.95 -3.95 19.97
C ALA A 702 14.58 -4.65 18.75
N LEU A 703 13.94 -4.54 17.57
CA LEU A 703 14.51 -5.05 16.32
C LEU A 703 15.81 -4.33 15.93
N LEU A 704 15.86 -3.01 16.07
CA LEU A 704 17.06 -2.22 15.81
C LEU A 704 18.25 -2.61 16.70
N LEU A 705 17.99 -3.04 17.93
CA LEU A 705 19.01 -3.54 18.84
C LEU A 705 19.55 -4.93 18.47
N ARG A 706 18.85 -5.68 17.62
CA ARG A 706 19.20 -7.06 17.20
C ARG A 706 19.42 -8.01 18.38
N ASP A 707 18.58 -7.88 19.40
CA ASP A 707 18.61 -8.68 20.63
C ASP A 707 17.30 -9.47 20.75
N ASP A 708 17.41 -10.79 20.60
CA ASP A 708 16.27 -11.73 20.61
C ASP A 708 15.52 -11.71 21.94
N ASP A 709 16.23 -11.58 23.06
CA ASP A 709 15.62 -11.60 24.38
C ASP A 709 14.86 -10.30 24.65
N VAL A 710 15.42 -9.17 24.23
CA VAL A 710 14.75 -7.88 24.28
C VAL A 710 13.51 -7.87 23.40
N PHE A 711 13.61 -8.35 22.15
CA PHE A 711 12.45 -8.48 21.27
C PHE A 711 11.37 -9.38 21.87
N ARG A 712 11.76 -10.54 22.41
CA ARG A 712 10.85 -11.48 23.06
C ARG A 712 10.12 -10.84 24.24
N GLN A 713 10.85 -10.13 25.09
CA GLN A 713 10.29 -9.44 26.25
C GLN A 713 9.27 -8.36 25.84
N CYS A 714 9.63 -7.50 24.89
CA CYS A 714 8.77 -6.41 24.41
C CYS A 714 7.52 -6.94 23.70
N ALA A 715 7.66 -7.98 22.87
CA ALA A 715 6.53 -8.64 22.21
C ALA A 715 5.59 -9.28 23.24
N ARG A 716 6.13 -10.00 24.22
CA ARG A 716 5.35 -10.62 25.29
C ARG A 716 4.56 -9.58 26.09
N GLN A 717 5.19 -8.48 26.49
CA GLN A 717 4.56 -7.44 27.30
C GLN A 717 3.37 -6.82 26.59
N GLY A 718 3.51 -6.42 25.31
CA GLY A 718 2.41 -5.83 24.56
C GLY A 718 1.27 -6.81 24.30
N LEU A 719 1.58 -8.07 23.93
CA LEU A 719 0.55 -9.10 23.74
C LEU A 719 -0.20 -9.41 25.04
N LEU A 720 0.49 -9.48 26.19
CA LEU A 720 -0.14 -9.65 27.49
C LEU A 720 -1.09 -8.50 27.83
N LEU A 721 -0.65 -7.26 27.64
CA LEU A 721 -1.46 -6.07 27.94
C LEU A 721 -2.73 -6.02 27.08
N LEU A 722 -2.62 -6.40 25.81
CA LEU A 722 -3.76 -6.48 24.89
C LEU A 722 -4.67 -7.70 25.15
N HIS A 723 -4.15 -8.75 25.78
CA HIS A 723 -4.90 -9.96 26.09
C HIS A 723 -5.72 -9.82 27.38
N GLU A 724 -5.24 -9.06 28.36
CA GLU A 724 -5.84 -8.96 29.70
C GLU A 724 -7.34 -8.59 29.71
N PRO A 725 -7.85 -7.64 28.89
CA PRO A 725 -9.29 -7.36 28.85
C PRO A 725 -10.13 -8.57 28.44
N PHE A 726 -9.65 -9.37 27.48
CA PHE A 726 -10.39 -10.53 26.98
C PHE A 726 -10.56 -11.61 28.05
N ILE A 727 -9.51 -11.92 28.82
CA ILE A 727 -9.55 -12.94 29.88
C ILE A 727 -10.30 -12.49 31.16
N HIS A 728 -10.60 -11.20 31.28
CA HIS A 728 -11.49 -10.68 32.32
C HIS A 728 -12.97 -10.92 32.00
N TYR A 729 -13.37 -10.86 30.73
CA TYR A 729 -14.76 -11.02 30.32
C TYR A 729 -15.11 -12.45 29.89
N PHE A 730 -14.16 -13.16 29.28
CA PHE A 730 -14.34 -14.52 28.79
C PHE A 730 -13.51 -15.48 29.64
N SER A 731 -14.11 -16.61 29.98
CA SER A 731 -13.45 -17.59 30.84
C SER A 731 -12.75 -18.66 30.01
N PRO A 732 -11.46 -18.95 30.27
CA PRO A 732 -10.72 -20.03 29.62
C PRO A 732 -11.32 -21.44 29.79
N VAL A 733 -12.27 -21.61 30.72
CA VAL A 733 -13.02 -22.85 30.93
C VAL A 733 -14.05 -23.08 29.81
N ASP A 734 -14.46 -22.02 29.11
CA ASP A 734 -15.43 -22.13 28.04
C ASP A 734 -14.93 -23.01 26.91
N TRP A 735 -15.86 -23.75 26.30
CA TRP A 735 -15.53 -24.57 25.16
C TRP A 735 -15.18 -23.66 23.96
N ASP A 736 -14.14 -24.04 23.21
CA ASP A 736 -13.57 -23.25 22.11
C ASP A 736 -13.12 -21.82 22.46
N PHE A 737 -12.81 -21.56 23.74
CA PHE A 737 -12.18 -20.31 24.15
C PHE A 737 -10.97 -19.95 23.28
N ASP A 738 -10.15 -20.95 22.93
CA ASP A 738 -8.95 -20.79 22.10
C ASP A 738 -9.27 -20.46 20.62
N GLU A 739 -10.52 -20.65 20.16
CA GLU A 739 -10.99 -20.24 18.83
C GLU A 739 -11.58 -18.81 18.84
N MET A 740 -11.72 -18.18 20.01
CA MET A 740 -12.29 -16.83 20.15
C MET A 740 -11.25 -15.76 19.84
N VAL A 741 -11.23 -15.30 18.58
CA VAL A 741 -10.33 -14.24 18.14
C VAL A 741 -10.61 -12.94 18.90
N SER A 742 -9.66 -12.52 19.73
CA SER A 742 -9.66 -11.24 20.46
C SER A 742 -8.69 -10.25 19.81
N TYR A 743 -8.64 -9.01 20.32
CA TYR A 743 -7.73 -8.00 19.79
C TYR A 743 -6.25 -8.42 19.85
N ALA A 744 -5.82 -9.11 20.92
CA ALA A 744 -4.45 -9.63 21.05
C ALA A 744 -4.08 -10.62 19.93
N HIS A 745 -5.05 -11.40 19.44
CA HIS A 745 -4.83 -12.30 18.32
C HIS A 745 -4.51 -11.51 17.05
N VAL A 746 -5.32 -10.48 16.75
CA VAL A 746 -5.11 -9.63 15.58
C VAL A 746 -3.81 -8.82 15.71
N ALA A 747 -3.46 -8.41 16.92
CA ALA A 747 -2.20 -7.75 17.23
C ALA A 747 -0.97 -8.66 16.95
N SER A 748 -1.05 -9.95 17.30
CA SER A 748 0.00 -10.91 16.92
C SER A 748 0.14 -11.04 15.41
N LEU A 749 -0.99 -11.15 14.68
CA LEU A 749 -0.99 -11.19 13.23
C LEU A 749 -0.41 -9.92 12.62
N MET A 750 -0.75 -8.75 13.17
CA MET A 750 -0.23 -7.46 12.71
C MET A 750 1.30 -7.43 12.79
N VAL A 751 1.90 -7.74 13.94
CA VAL A 751 3.37 -7.74 14.06
C VAL A 751 3.99 -8.80 13.16
N TYR A 752 3.39 -10.00 13.08
CA TYR A 752 3.87 -11.09 12.22
C TYR A 752 3.94 -10.67 10.74
N ARG A 753 2.89 -9.98 10.29
CA ARG A 753 2.77 -9.46 8.92
C ARG A 753 3.79 -8.34 8.65
N ALA A 754 4.06 -7.51 9.65
CA ALA A 754 4.92 -6.34 9.59
C ALA A 754 6.43 -6.68 9.61
N ILE A 755 6.85 -7.80 10.20
CA ILE A 755 8.27 -8.19 10.32
C ILE A 755 9.09 -8.02 9.03
N PRO A 756 8.68 -8.51 7.83
CA PRO A 756 9.46 -8.29 6.61
C PRO A 756 9.59 -6.81 6.21
N VAL A 757 8.60 -5.98 6.55
CA VAL A 757 8.65 -4.52 6.35
C VAL A 757 9.63 -3.89 7.33
N LEU A 758 9.52 -4.25 8.61
CA LEU A 758 10.41 -3.77 9.67
C LEU A 758 11.86 -4.17 9.44
N LEU A 759 12.12 -5.37 8.92
CA LEU A 759 13.48 -5.84 8.72
C LEU A 759 14.17 -5.26 7.48
N GLY A 760 13.43 -4.86 6.45
CA GLY A 760 13.99 -4.26 5.23
C GLY A 760 15.20 -5.00 4.65
N THR A 761 16.39 -4.40 4.73
CA THR A 761 17.64 -5.04 4.26
C THR A 761 18.10 -6.24 5.08
N SER A 762 17.64 -6.37 6.32
CA SER A 762 17.87 -7.53 7.20
C SER A 762 16.82 -8.63 6.97
N TYR A 763 16.29 -8.75 5.76
CA TYR A 763 15.20 -9.68 5.45
C TYR A 763 15.56 -11.17 5.69
N GLN A 764 16.85 -11.54 5.74
CA GLN A 764 17.27 -12.93 5.94
C GLN A 764 16.84 -13.49 7.30
N VAL A 765 16.61 -12.63 8.31
CA VAL A 765 16.16 -13.03 9.65
C VAL A 765 14.63 -12.98 9.81
N THR A 766 13.87 -12.79 8.73
CA THR A 766 12.39 -12.74 8.75
C THR A 766 11.79 -13.99 9.37
N ALA A 767 12.27 -15.18 8.99
CA ALA A 767 11.77 -16.46 9.49
C ALA A 767 11.98 -16.59 11.01
N HIS A 768 13.15 -16.14 11.48
CA HIS A 768 13.56 -16.20 12.89
C HIS A 768 12.66 -15.34 13.78
N TYR A 769 12.49 -14.05 13.46
CA TYR A 769 11.64 -13.17 14.26
C TYR A 769 10.15 -13.54 14.19
N ARG A 770 9.70 -14.06 13.04
CA ARG A 770 8.35 -14.65 12.93
C ARG A 770 8.20 -15.87 13.83
N GLY A 771 9.21 -16.73 13.89
CA GLY A 771 9.26 -17.88 14.79
C GLY A 771 9.13 -17.49 16.26
N ILE A 772 9.92 -16.50 16.72
CA ILE A 772 9.83 -15.98 18.10
C ILE A 772 8.41 -15.49 18.42
N LEU A 773 7.80 -14.74 17.50
CA LEU A 773 6.45 -14.22 17.70
C LEU A 773 5.40 -15.33 17.74
N LEU A 774 5.53 -16.38 16.93
CA LEU A 774 4.62 -17.54 16.96
C LEU A 774 4.76 -18.32 18.27
N GLU A 775 5.97 -18.57 18.74
CA GLU A 775 6.23 -19.22 20.03
C GLU A 775 5.58 -18.45 21.18
N LEU A 776 5.78 -17.13 21.22
CA LEU A 776 5.14 -16.25 22.20
C LEU A 776 3.63 -16.23 22.09
N SER A 777 3.09 -16.16 20.87
CA SER A 777 1.65 -16.14 20.65
C SER A 777 1.02 -17.47 21.09
N ALA A 778 1.71 -18.58 20.90
CA ALA A 778 1.29 -19.90 21.36
C ALA A 778 1.32 -19.99 22.89
N GLU A 779 2.39 -19.51 23.52
CA GLU A 779 2.53 -19.46 24.98
C GLU A 779 1.45 -18.59 25.63
N LEU A 780 1.10 -17.47 24.98
CA LEU A 780 0.11 -16.50 25.46
C LEU A 780 -1.32 -16.82 25.02
N HIS A 781 -1.55 -17.89 24.24
CA HIS A 781 -2.86 -18.29 23.71
C HIS A 781 -3.53 -17.19 22.86
N VAL A 782 -2.75 -16.54 22.02
CA VAL A 782 -3.20 -15.45 21.13
C VAL A 782 -2.77 -15.69 19.68
N VAL A 783 -2.63 -16.95 19.27
CA VAL A 783 -2.28 -17.30 17.88
C VAL A 783 -3.50 -17.04 17.00
N HIS A 784 -3.39 -16.06 16.11
CA HIS A 784 -4.45 -15.77 15.16
C HIS A 784 -4.72 -16.96 14.21
N PRO A 785 -5.97 -17.25 13.82
CA PRO A 785 -6.29 -18.39 12.93
C PRO A 785 -5.50 -18.44 11.62
N ASN A 786 -5.24 -17.28 10.99
CA ASN A 786 -4.40 -17.20 9.77
C ASN A 786 -2.93 -17.59 9.99
N LEU A 787 -2.46 -17.66 11.24
CA LEU A 787 -1.09 -18.09 11.57
C LEU A 787 -0.99 -19.60 11.83
N LEU A 788 -2.11 -20.31 11.72
CA LEU A 788 -2.18 -21.75 11.88
C LEU A 788 -2.11 -22.43 10.51
N SER A 789 -1.37 -23.54 10.40
CA SER A 789 -1.37 -24.36 9.19
C SER A 789 -2.75 -24.97 8.97
N THR A 790 -3.25 -24.92 7.73
CA THR A 790 -4.38 -25.77 7.31
C THR A 790 -3.92 -27.23 7.34
N GLU A 791 -4.62 -28.09 8.09
CA GLU A 791 -4.39 -29.54 8.10
C GLU A 791 -4.53 -30.17 6.71
#